data_AF-A0A923GGW5-F1
#
_entry.id   AF-A0A923GGW5-F1
#
_cell.length_a   1.000
_cell.length_b   1.000
_cell.length_c   1.000
_cell.angle_alpha   90.00
_cell.angle_beta   90.00
_cell.angle_gamma   90.00
#
_symmetry.space_group_name_H-M   'P 1'
#
loop_
_entity.id
_entity.type
_entity.pdbx_description
1 polymer ?
#
loop_
_entity_poly.entity_id
_entity_poly.type
_entity_poly.pdbx_seq_one_letter_code
_entity_poly.pdbx_strand_id
1 'polypeptide(L)'
;MFRMIGVLTLTALSCAVAAQPKDRDEQRQWLLEQVRIGEALHRDDLVHDALARLRLLDPRNPDALLASLSLALREQKPEEAEQLRASIAQMAPGSLQDRQARRLMALQQPEQAQRLQQARLMAVTGRYDEALVAYDQLFGGELPTLDLALDYWRVRGNLAGQRPEAIRQLQQLDRQYPGNPGLRQTLAAWLFSEDRDTEALAVLDQLSRDPTARDAAAQREFDYLSEQPVSASSVAAWQAFVQRYPASPLLPLANDTLRQQRTLVADPAWQAGQRGKALLDQNRNVQAEAQLRLALRRYADDASLHGALGVALMRQRRYGEANVAFHQAVTIEQNTRLMSKWKDLEASSQYWGMLQRADSALEKQDLRTARSLYQQARQQRPDDEFAMLGLADVSFAEGDLASAERQYLQVQRKVPGNESAVRGLMRIYQAQSTDKAEAYLDSLPKAQQAQFASLRRSLELGRLREQGDAAVQRQDWATASQVLGQAAELAPDEPWLAYQLANSLRQQGRNAEADAAFNRVLQRQPADPATRYAHGLYLESSDRDAQVHDTLRAVPQGAWTDDMRTLDKRVRRRMTLAQAQRLQNQGRTDEASAVLEAGLAHGEGDPDDLLLMADWAAERGDHRKALGYYERVLQVQPQRAEARLGVMESWIAEGDLARVRQALAAQPLQFTDEQSDAQRRYAEVLVALGEKEEAARLLEHVAARQALPDPLLRRDAARLVAANDPQRALDLYAAAMADAQMISHSQASPRDDRAMTFASRAKDTDDWLARSLRSDVDELYQQRNTNVTLMHDYGWRKNDGTPGISRLSTQTTLLHVDTPWEDGRAFARVERIGMDAGSFDLDENGNNTADFGTCQFVGVTRSGAPLPTCQPGSQTANGGVLAMGWQNSRWGFDLGTTQGYEVNNWLGGAIVNGDLGQVGWSLAASRRPMSNSLLSFAGTRDPATNVRWGGVTANGATLGLSWDQGGDYGVWASLGHHWLVGENVADNQRTRAMAGYYYRLVEKADERMRVGLTVMDWRYDKDLGGYSLGQGGYYSPQRYESIGVPVSYAWRNYDWSFLLEGSASWSHASSDSSRLYPDDSLNRKLLARYDIIESNIDATTDASSSTGVGYRLHGAFERRLNDRWALGGGFDWQHSKDYAPSHAMLYVRYLFEPWRGNLALPVTSLEPYSEWR
;
A
#
# COMPACT_ATOMS: atom_id res chain seq x y z
N MET A 1 39.60 1.04 -49.20
CA MET A 1 38.93 2.15 -49.94
C MET A 1 39.12 3.45 -49.16
N PHE A 2 39.02 4.62 -49.80
CA PHE A 2 39.32 5.97 -49.27
C PHE A 2 38.01 6.82 -49.12
N ARG A 3 37.92 7.99 -48.45
CA ARG A 3 38.88 8.88 -47.73
C ARG A 3 38.15 9.82 -46.73
N MET A 4 38.91 10.42 -45.80
CA MET A 4 38.89 11.83 -45.29
C MET A 4 37.62 12.72 -45.42
N ILE A 5 37.08 13.35 -44.35
CA ILE A 5 37.43 14.64 -43.64
C ILE A 5 36.94 15.95 -44.35
N GLY A 6 36.16 16.84 -43.68
CA GLY A 6 35.72 18.17 -44.19
C GLY A 6 34.95 19.05 -43.15
N VAL A 7 35.02 20.41 -43.20
CA VAL A 7 34.89 21.34 -42.01
C VAL A 7 34.44 22.82 -42.35
N LEU A 8 33.93 23.64 -41.37
CA LEU A 8 33.75 25.16 -41.31
C LEU A 8 32.56 25.84 -42.10
N THR A 9 31.97 27.05 -41.84
CA THR A 9 32.33 28.37 -41.18
C THR A 9 31.13 29.27 -40.62
N LEU A 10 31.32 29.94 -39.44
CA LEU A 10 31.18 31.40 -38.99
C LEU A 10 29.93 32.41 -39.05
N THR A 11 29.55 32.94 -37.84
CA THR A 11 29.36 34.37 -37.29
C THR A 11 28.33 35.49 -37.67
N ALA A 12 27.50 35.91 -36.67
CA ALA A 12 27.26 37.24 -35.98
C ALA A 12 26.72 38.59 -36.63
N LEU A 13 25.70 39.26 -36.01
CA LEU A 13 25.71 40.64 -35.36
C LEU A 13 24.29 41.22 -34.98
N SER A 14 24.23 42.33 -34.21
CA SER A 14 23.02 42.87 -33.52
C SER A 14 22.84 44.42 -33.59
N CYS A 15 21.60 44.93 -33.51
CA CYS A 15 21.25 46.35 -33.23
C CYS A 15 19.86 46.48 -32.54
N ALA A 16 19.63 47.53 -31.74
CA ALA A 16 18.39 47.73 -30.98
C ALA A 16 17.71 49.07 -31.29
N VAL A 17 16.39 49.04 -31.51
CA VAL A 17 15.50 50.19 -31.71
C VAL A 17 14.49 50.20 -30.56
N ALA A 18 14.18 51.38 -29.99
CA ALA A 18 13.10 51.51 -29.03
C ALA A 18 11.78 51.13 -29.72
N ALA A 19 11.16 50.05 -29.27
CA ALA A 19 10.07 49.42 -30.00
C ALA A 19 8.86 50.35 -30.11
N GLN A 20 8.29 50.46 -31.32
CA GLN A 20 6.87 50.81 -31.43
C GLN A 20 6.07 49.78 -30.60
N PRO A 21 5.01 50.22 -29.89
CA PRO A 21 4.23 49.32 -29.05
C PRO A 21 3.72 48.15 -29.88
N LYS A 22 4.16 46.94 -29.51
CA LYS A 22 3.98 45.70 -30.27
C LYS A 22 2.56 45.15 -30.13
N ASP A 23 1.86 45.60 -29.10
CA ASP A 23 0.47 45.28 -28.82
C ASP A 23 -0.32 46.49 -28.27
N ARG A 24 -1.59 46.23 -27.98
CA ARG A 24 -2.58 47.21 -27.51
C ARG A 24 -2.31 47.71 -26.09
N ASP A 25 -1.62 46.94 -25.25
CA ASP A 25 -1.37 47.29 -23.85
C ASP A 25 -0.11 48.13 -23.69
N GLU A 26 0.96 47.84 -24.44
CA GLU A 26 2.10 48.76 -24.59
C GLU A 26 1.64 50.12 -25.14
N GLN A 27 0.74 50.12 -26.14
CA GLN A 27 0.21 51.36 -26.72
C GLN A 27 -0.64 52.16 -25.70
N ARG A 28 -1.33 51.47 -24.78
CA ARG A 28 -2.09 52.11 -23.70
C ARG A 28 -1.18 52.77 -22.67
N GLN A 29 -0.16 52.06 -22.20
CA GLN A 29 0.78 52.58 -21.19
C GLN A 29 1.54 53.79 -21.72
N TRP A 30 2.01 53.73 -22.97
CA TRP A 30 2.72 54.84 -23.62
C TRP A 30 1.89 56.14 -23.66
N LEU A 31 0.59 56.05 -23.96
CA LEU A 31 -0.30 57.21 -23.96
C LEU A 31 -0.53 57.77 -22.54
N LEU A 32 -0.62 56.93 -21.50
CA LEU A 32 -0.75 57.38 -20.11
C LEU A 32 0.55 58.07 -19.61
N GLU A 33 1.70 57.69 -20.14
CA GLU A 33 2.99 58.35 -19.84
C GLU A 33 3.06 59.76 -20.44
N GLN A 34 2.60 59.94 -21.69
CA GLN A 34 2.54 61.27 -22.33
C GLN A 34 1.68 62.27 -21.53
N VAL A 35 0.59 61.80 -20.91
CA VAL A 35 -0.23 62.62 -20.00
C VAL A 35 0.58 63.13 -18.81
N ARG A 36 1.31 62.26 -18.11
CA ARG A 36 2.10 62.65 -16.91
C ARG A 36 3.22 63.64 -17.25
N ILE A 37 3.89 63.44 -18.38
CA ILE A 37 4.92 64.37 -18.88
C ILE A 37 4.29 65.73 -19.22
N GLY A 38 3.10 65.72 -19.84
CA GLY A 38 2.32 66.93 -20.06
C GLY A 38 2.04 67.68 -18.75
N GLU A 39 1.55 66.99 -17.72
CA GLU A 39 1.27 67.60 -16.41
C GLU A 39 2.55 68.11 -15.70
N ALA A 40 3.66 67.36 -15.76
CA ALA A 40 4.97 67.74 -15.19
C ALA A 40 5.51 69.08 -15.74
N LEU A 41 5.16 69.37 -17.00
CA LEU A 41 5.63 70.52 -17.78
C LEU A 41 4.53 71.57 -18.00
N HIS A 42 3.36 71.39 -17.36
CA HIS A 42 2.16 72.21 -17.53
C HIS A 42 1.71 72.41 -19.00
N ARG A 43 1.77 71.33 -19.78
CA ARG A 43 1.40 71.22 -21.21
C ARG A 43 0.10 70.42 -21.39
N ASP A 44 -1.04 71.05 -21.10
CA ASP A 44 -2.37 70.41 -21.22
C ASP A 44 -2.73 70.00 -22.67
N ASP A 45 -2.08 70.59 -23.68
CA ASP A 45 -2.22 70.20 -25.09
C ASP A 45 -1.78 68.75 -25.37
N LEU A 46 -0.66 68.33 -24.76
CA LEU A 46 -0.18 66.95 -24.85
C LEU A 46 -1.07 65.98 -24.04
N VAL A 47 -1.64 66.45 -22.93
CA VAL A 47 -2.55 65.66 -22.08
C VAL A 47 -3.84 65.30 -22.84
N HIS A 48 -4.47 66.28 -23.48
CA HIS A 48 -5.76 66.09 -24.16
C HIS A 48 -5.66 65.09 -25.32
N ASP A 49 -4.65 65.22 -26.18
CA ASP A 49 -4.51 64.40 -27.39
C ASP A 49 -4.16 62.92 -27.06
N ALA A 50 -3.42 62.68 -25.98
CA ALA A 50 -3.13 61.35 -25.49
C ALA A 50 -4.38 60.64 -24.90
N LEU A 51 -5.21 61.38 -24.13
CA LEU A 51 -6.44 60.85 -23.54
C LEU A 51 -7.50 60.48 -24.60
N ALA A 52 -7.62 61.26 -25.68
CA ALA A 52 -8.54 60.95 -26.78
C ALA A 52 -8.22 59.59 -27.44
N ARG A 53 -6.93 59.32 -27.68
CA ARG A 53 -6.46 58.05 -28.27
C ARG A 53 -6.66 56.87 -27.30
N LEU A 54 -6.44 57.09 -25.99
CA LEU A 54 -6.72 56.12 -24.94
C LEU A 54 -8.18 55.67 -24.90
N ARG A 55 -9.13 56.60 -25.04
CA ARG A 55 -10.57 56.29 -25.01
C ARG A 55 -11.01 55.38 -26.16
N LEU A 56 -10.42 55.49 -27.36
CA LEU A 56 -10.68 54.56 -28.47
C LEU A 56 -10.07 53.17 -28.22
N LEU A 57 -8.92 53.15 -27.56
CA LEU A 57 -8.11 51.94 -27.34
C LEU A 57 -8.66 51.07 -26.19
N ASP A 58 -9.05 51.68 -25.07
CA ASP A 58 -9.69 51.03 -23.93
C ASP A 58 -10.65 52.01 -23.22
N PRO A 59 -11.91 52.11 -23.67
CA PRO A 59 -12.86 53.13 -23.19
C PRO A 59 -13.22 53.03 -21.70
N ARG A 60 -12.91 51.92 -21.04
CA ARG A 60 -13.29 51.63 -19.64
C ARG A 60 -12.12 51.70 -18.67
N ASN A 61 -10.97 52.22 -19.10
CA ASN A 61 -9.77 52.30 -18.27
C ASN A 61 -9.90 53.37 -17.14
N PRO A 62 -9.80 53.01 -15.85
CA PRO A 62 -10.00 53.95 -14.74
C PRO A 62 -8.98 55.10 -14.66
N ASP A 63 -7.72 54.87 -15.03
CA ASP A 63 -6.66 55.89 -14.96
C ASP A 63 -6.87 56.98 -16.02
N ALA A 64 -7.24 56.58 -17.25
CA ALA A 64 -7.59 57.51 -18.32
C ALA A 64 -8.84 58.34 -17.96
N LEU A 65 -9.80 57.75 -17.24
CA LEU A 65 -10.99 58.45 -16.73
C LEU A 65 -10.65 59.42 -15.59
N LEU A 66 -9.75 59.07 -14.66
CA LEU A 66 -9.30 59.99 -13.60
C LEU A 66 -8.50 61.16 -14.15
N ALA A 67 -7.55 60.90 -15.07
CA ALA A 67 -6.80 61.95 -15.74
C ALA A 67 -7.74 62.86 -16.57
N SER A 68 -8.76 62.29 -17.23
CA SER A 68 -9.82 63.06 -17.87
C SER A 68 -10.60 63.95 -16.88
N LEU A 69 -10.88 63.46 -15.67
CA LEU A 69 -11.57 64.23 -14.62
C LEU A 69 -10.68 65.37 -14.09
N SER A 70 -9.39 65.10 -13.86
CA SER A 70 -8.41 66.12 -13.47
C SER A 70 -8.31 67.23 -14.51
N LEU A 71 -8.22 66.86 -15.79
CA LEU A 71 -8.24 67.80 -16.91
C LEU A 71 -9.58 68.56 -16.99
N ALA A 72 -10.73 67.88 -16.89
CA ALA A 72 -12.04 68.50 -16.93
C ALA A 72 -12.26 69.52 -15.80
N LEU A 73 -11.67 69.31 -14.61
CA LEU A 73 -11.66 70.29 -13.54
C LEU A 73 -10.78 71.51 -13.87
N ARG A 74 -9.61 71.31 -14.51
CA ARG A 74 -8.76 72.42 -15.00
C ARG A 74 -9.45 73.20 -16.14
N GLU A 75 -10.16 72.51 -17.03
CA GLU A 75 -10.97 73.07 -18.13
C GLU A 75 -12.36 73.59 -17.68
N GLN A 76 -12.71 73.48 -16.39
CA GLN A 76 -13.98 73.96 -15.80
C GLN A 76 -15.27 73.33 -16.39
N LYS A 77 -15.27 72.01 -16.64
CA LYS A 77 -16.42 71.23 -17.13
C LYS A 77 -17.00 70.30 -16.03
N PRO A 78 -17.83 70.81 -15.11
CA PRO A 78 -18.24 70.07 -13.92
C PRO A 78 -19.20 68.90 -14.23
N GLU A 79 -20.10 69.03 -15.20
CA GLU A 79 -21.03 67.94 -15.55
C GLU A 79 -20.29 66.74 -16.15
N GLU A 80 -19.27 66.98 -16.99
CA GLU A 80 -18.42 65.92 -17.54
C GLU A 80 -17.57 65.28 -16.42
N ALA A 81 -16.99 66.08 -15.52
CA ALA A 81 -16.26 65.58 -14.36
C ALA A 81 -17.13 64.68 -13.45
N GLU A 82 -18.39 65.05 -13.17
CA GLU A 82 -19.28 64.25 -12.33
C GLU A 82 -19.75 62.96 -13.04
N GLN A 83 -19.99 62.99 -14.36
CA GLN A 83 -20.27 61.77 -15.16
C GLN A 83 -19.06 60.82 -15.19
N LEU A 84 -17.84 61.34 -15.32
CA LEU A 84 -16.61 60.55 -15.24
C LEU A 84 -16.44 59.95 -13.83
N ARG A 85 -16.69 60.73 -12.77
CA ARG A 85 -16.65 60.26 -11.38
C ARG A 85 -17.69 59.19 -11.10
N ALA A 86 -18.89 59.31 -11.65
CA ALA A 86 -19.93 58.28 -11.57
C ALA A 86 -19.50 57.01 -12.32
N SER A 87 -18.91 57.14 -13.51
CA SER A 87 -18.41 56.03 -14.32
C SER A 87 -17.27 55.27 -13.64
N ILE A 88 -16.30 55.97 -13.04
CA ILE A 88 -15.20 55.37 -12.26
C ILE A 88 -15.78 54.64 -11.03
N ALA A 89 -16.68 55.27 -10.29
CA ALA A 89 -17.31 54.66 -9.12
C ALA A 89 -18.20 53.45 -9.46
N GLN A 90 -18.80 53.41 -10.65
CA GLN A 90 -19.64 52.29 -11.09
C GLN A 90 -18.83 51.12 -11.67
N MET A 91 -17.71 51.40 -12.36
CA MET A 91 -16.82 50.38 -12.94
C MET A 91 -15.79 49.84 -11.94
N ALA A 92 -15.28 50.68 -11.04
CA ALA A 92 -14.26 50.33 -10.05
C ALA A 92 -14.55 50.98 -8.68
N PRO A 93 -15.69 50.67 -8.05
CA PRO A 93 -16.08 51.23 -6.75
C PRO A 93 -15.01 51.01 -5.67
N GLY A 94 -14.64 52.07 -4.93
CA GLY A 94 -13.68 52.00 -3.84
C GLY A 94 -12.20 51.98 -4.25
N SER A 95 -11.90 51.97 -5.56
CA SER A 95 -10.55 52.06 -6.12
C SER A 95 -9.80 53.33 -5.66
N LEU A 96 -8.47 53.34 -5.81
CA LEU A 96 -7.66 54.53 -5.52
C LEU A 96 -8.14 55.73 -6.37
N GLN A 97 -8.45 55.47 -7.64
CA GLN A 97 -8.90 56.46 -8.61
C GLN A 97 -10.25 57.06 -8.21
N ASP A 98 -11.20 56.25 -7.71
CA ASP A 98 -12.47 56.72 -7.14
C ASP A 98 -12.26 57.60 -5.90
N ARG A 99 -11.32 57.26 -5.00
CA ARG A 99 -10.99 58.11 -3.83
C ARG A 99 -10.29 59.41 -4.22
N GLN A 100 -9.33 59.36 -5.14
CA GLN A 100 -8.61 60.53 -5.64
C GLN A 100 -9.55 61.49 -6.38
N ALA A 101 -10.46 60.97 -7.21
CA ALA A 101 -11.54 61.75 -7.82
C ALA A 101 -12.37 62.48 -6.75
N ARG A 102 -12.83 61.77 -5.72
CA ARG A 102 -13.61 62.37 -4.61
C ARG A 102 -12.84 63.48 -3.87
N ARG A 103 -11.52 63.34 -3.65
CA ARG A 103 -10.69 64.40 -3.03
C ARG A 103 -10.50 65.60 -3.94
N LEU A 104 -10.25 65.39 -5.24
CA LEU A 104 -10.11 66.48 -6.21
C LEU A 104 -11.41 67.31 -6.32
N MET A 105 -12.57 66.66 -6.29
CA MET A 105 -13.86 67.35 -6.22
C MET A 105 -14.04 68.14 -4.90
N ALA A 106 -13.58 67.61 -3.77
CA ALA A 106 -13.69 68.29 -2.47
C ALA A 106 -12.85 69.58 -2.36
N LEU A 107 -11.71 69.66 -3.07
CA LEU A 107 -10.85 70.85 -3.08
C LEU A 107 -11.47 72.08 -3.78
N GLN A 108 -12.57 71.89 -4.52
CA GLN A 108 -13.34 73.00 -5.10
C GLN A 108 -14.21 73.74 -4.05
N GLN A 109 -14.27 73.24 -2.81
CA GLN A 109 -14.99 73.89 -1.71
C GLN A 109 -14.11 74.99 -1.06
N PRO A 110 -14.63 76.22 -0.83
CA PRO A 110 -13.82 77.36 -0.37
C PRO A 110 -13.03 77.13 0.93
N GLU A 111 -13.60 76.40 1.89
CA GLU A 111 -12.98 76.18 3.20
C GLU A 111 -11.67 75.37 3.10
N GLN A 112 -11.64 74.34 2.25
CA GLN A 112 -10.47 73.46 2.10
C GLN A 112 -9.32 74.18 1.38
N ALA A 113 -9.64 75.06 0.41
CA ALA A 113 -8.66 75.86 -0.30
C ALA A 113 -7.90 76.84 0.63
N GLN A 114 -8.57 77.42 1.62
CA GLN A 114 -7.95 78.37 2.55
C GLN A 114 -6.93 77.70 3.48
N ARG A 115 -7.22 76.48 3.97
CA ARG A 115 -6.33 75.73 4.88
C ARG A 115 -4.98 75.39 4.23
N LEU A 116 -4.97 75.07 2.94
CA LEU A 116 -3.76 74.74 2.18
C LEU A 116 -2.76 75.91 2.10
N GLN A 117 -3.25 77.14 1.93
CA GLN A 117 -2.42 78.35 1.91
C GLN A 117 -1.65 78.53 3.23
N GLN A 118 -2.28 78.21 4.37
CA GLN A 118 -1.69 78.39 5.70
C GLN A 118 -0.53 77.42 5.96
N ALA A 119 -0.62 76.17 5.50
CA ALA A 119 0.43 75.15 5.66
C ALA A 119 1.75 75.56 4.98
N ARG A 120 1.66 76.16 3.79
CA ARG A 120 2.82 76.64 3.01
C ARG A 120 3.61 77.74 3.74
N LEU A 121 2.93 78.65 4.42
CA LEU A 121 3.58 79.75 5.13
C LEU A 121 4.43 79.26 6.32
N MET A 122 3.95 78.25 7.05
CA MET A 122 4.68 77.67 8.20
C MET A 122 6.02 77.06 7.77
N ALA A 123 6.01 76.30 6.66
CA ALA A 123 7.19 75.64 6.11
C ALA A 123 8.36 76.60 5.83
N VAL A 124 8.08 77.76 5.22
CA VAL A 124 9.12 78.76 4.87
C VAL A 124 9.76 79.39 6.12
N THR A 125 9.04 79.43 7.24
CA THR A 125 9.56 79.97 8.52
C THR A 125 10.34 78.95 9.36
N GLY A 126 10.60 77.74 8.83
CA GLY A 126 11.30 76.67 9.55
C GLY A 126 10.45 75.90 10.57
N ARG A 127 9.13 76.17 10.64
CA ARG A 127 8.17 75.49 11.53
C ARG A 127 7.67 74.20 10.89
N TYR A 128 8.59 73.27 10.64
CA TYR A 128 8.35 72.09 9.80
C TYR A 128 7.33 71.11 10.40
N ASP A 129 7.36 70.88 11.72
CA ASP A 129 6.41 69.98 12.39
C ASP A 129 4.95 70.44 12.24
N GLU A 130 4.70 71.74 12.44
CA GLU A 130 3.36 72.33 12.36
C GLU A 130 2.83 72.38 10.91
N ALA A 131 3.72 72.67 9.95
CA ALA A 131 3.40 72.61 8.53
C ALA A 131 2.95 71.20 8.11
N LEU A 132 3.66 70.16 8.59
CA LEU A 132 3.38 68.77 8.25
C LEU A 132 1.99 68.33 8.74
N VAL A 133 1.63 68.67 9.97
CA VAL A 133 0.30 68.36 10.55
C VAL A 133 -0.83 68.97 9.71
N ALA A 134 -0.67 70.20 9.22
CA ALA A 134 -1.68 70.85 8.39
C ALA A 134 -1.87 70.16 7.02
N TYR A 135 -0.79 69.65 6.41
CA TYR A 135 -0.88 68.86 5.19
C TYR A 135 -1.55 67.49 5.41
N ASP A 136 -1.18 66.78 6.48
CA ASP A 136 -1.73 65.46 6.79
C ASP A 136 -3.25 65.52 7.04
N GLN A 137 -3.76 66.60 7.65
CA GLN A 137 -5.21 66.81 7.83
C GLN A 137 -5.98 66.99 6.52
N LEU A 138 -5.38 67.59 5.49
CA LEU A 138 -6.03 67.84 4.20
C LEU A 138 -6.03 66.61 3.30
N PHE A 139 -4.90 65.90 3.23
CA PHE A 139 -4.67 64.86 2.23
C PHE A 139 -4.61 63.44 2.81
N GLY A 140 -4.33 63.27 4.10
CA GLY A 140 -4.23 61.95 4.74
C GLY A 140 -3.28 61.00 4.00
N GLY A 141 -2.19 61.53 3.43
CA GLY A 141 -1.23 60.79 2.59
C GLY A 141 -1.63 60.59 1.11
N GLU A 142 -2.88 60.84 0.71
CA GLU A 142 -3.32 60.73 -0.69
C GLU A 142 -3.17 62.08 -1.41
N LEU A 143 -1.94 62.37 -1.87
CA LEU A 143 -1.56 63.60 -2.58
C LEU A 143 -1.92 63.50 -4.08
N PRO A 144 -2.83 64.33 -4.62
CA PRO A 144 -3.38 64.11 -5.96
C PRO A 144 -2.57 64.76 -7.10
N THR A 145 -1.52 65.54 -6.82
CA THR A 145 -0.70 66.25 -7.82
C THR A 145 0.78 66.32 -7.41
N LEU A 146 1.68 66.51 -8.37
CA LEU A 146 3.14 66.60 -8.15
C LEU A 146 3.54 67.74 -7.20
N ASP A 147 3.02 68.95 -7.40
CA ASP A 147 3.46 70.14 -6.65
C ASP A 147 3.17 70.00 -5.15
N LEU A 148 2.01 69.44 -4.80
CA LEU A 148 1.65 69.15 -3.41
C LEU A 148 2.57 68.10 -2.78
N ALA A 149 3.08 67.15 -3.57
CA ALA A 149 4.04 66.17 -3.09
C ALA A 149 5.44 66.77 -2.86
N LEU A 150 5.90 67.67 -3.74
CA LEU A 150 7.20 68.33 -3.56
C LEU A 150 7.24 69.24 -2.33
N ASP A 151 6.16 69.98 -2.06
CA ASP A 151 6.04 70.77 -0.83
C ASP A 151 6.09 69.89 0.43
N TYR A 152 5.30 68.80 0.44
CA TYR A 152 5.22 67.86 1.55
C TYR A 152 6.59 67.22 1.87
N TRP A 153 7.29 66.70 0.87
CA TRP A 153 8.56 66.00 1.08
C TRP A 153 9.72 66.94 1.43
N ARG A 154 9.68 68.21 1.02
CA ARG A 154 10.65 69.23 1.49
C ARG A 154 10.49 69.55 2.97
N VAL A 155 9.25 69.71 3.45
CA VAL A 155 8.97 69.90 4.88
C VAL A 155 9.45 68.68 5.67
N ARG A 156 9.01 67.49 5.26
CA ARG A 156 9.31 66.25 5.99
C ARG A 156 10.80 65.90 5.97
N GLY A 157 11.52 66.15 4.88
CA GLY A 157 12.97 65.89 4.79
C GLY A 157 13.85 66.76 5.70
N ASN A 158 13.34 67.87 6.21
CA ASN A 158 14.03 68.70 7.20
C ASN A 158 13.88 68.19 8.65
N LEU A 159 12.95 67.25 8.91
CA LEU A 159 12.75 66.67 10.24
C LEU A 159 13.80 65.59 10.55
N ALA A 160 14.22 65.51 11.82
CA ALA A 160 15.24 64.57 12.27
C ALA A 160 14.85 63.12 11.94
N GLY A 161 15.74 62.40 11.26
CA GLY A 161 15.55 60.99 10.86
C GLY A 161 14.59 60.75 9.69
N GLN A 162 13.91 61.77 9.15
CA GLN A 162 12.94 61.61 8.05
C GLN A 162 13.55 61.77 6.64
N ARG A 163 14.79 62.28 6.55
CA ARG A 163 15.47 62.55 5.28
C ARG A 163 15.64 61.33 4.34
N PRO A 164 16.01 60.12 4.81
CA PRO A 164 16.09 58.95 3.93
C PRO A 164 14.78 58.61 3.24
N GLU A 165 13.64 58.83 3.90
CA GLU A 165 12.32 58.64 3.30
C GLU A 165 11.99 59.73 2.29
N ALA A 166 12.25 61.00 2.62
CA ALA A 166 12.09 62.10 1.67
C ALA A 166 12.93 61.90 0.39
N ILE A 167 14.17 61.40 0.50
CA ILE A 167 15.00 61.05 -0.66
C ILE A 167 14.34 59.95 -1.49
N ARG A 168 13.88 58.85 -0.88
CA ARG A 168 13.22 57.76 -1.61
C ARG A 168 12.01 58.25 -2.41
N GLN A 169 11.20 59.12 -1.80
CA GLN A 169 9.97 59.64 -2.39
C GLN A 169 10.28 60.64 -3.51
N LEU A 170 11.27 61.54 -3.33
CA LEU A 170 11.77 62.39 -4.41
C LEU A 170 12.35 61.58 -5.58
N GLN A 171 13.08 60.48 -5.31
CA GLN A 171 13.57 59.56 -6.35
C GLN A 171 12.44 58.82 -7.09
N GLN A 172 11.29 58.59 -6.47
CA GLN A 172 10.10 58.05 -7.16
C GLN A 172 9.42 59.12 -8.01
N LEU A 173 9.29 60.35 -7.50
CA LEU A 173 8.72 61.48 -8.25
C LEU A 173 9.57 61.84 -9.48
N ASP A 174 10.90 61.82 -9.42
CA ASP A 174 11.76 62.07 -10.60
C ASP A 174 11.55 61.06 -11.74
N ARG A 175 11.19 59.82 -11.40
CA ARG A 175 10.87 58.78 -12.40
C ARG A 175 9.48 58.94 -12.98
N GLN A 176 8.52 59.42 -12.19
CA GLN A 176 7.14 59.65 -12.62
C GLN A 176 6.98 60.95 -13.42
N TYR A 177 7.81 61.95 -13.12
CA TYR A 177 7.76 63.30 -13.70
C TYR A 177 9.19 63.74 -14.12
N PRO A 178 9.76 63.08 -15.15
CA PRO A 178 11.15 63.30 -15.54
C PRO A 178 11.40 64.71 -16.08
N GLY A 179 12.50 65.34 -15.64
CA GLY A 179 12.99 66.61 -16.20
C GLY A 179 12.75 67.85 -15.34
N ASN A 180 12.23 67.73 -14.11
CA ASN A 180 12.03 68.87 -13.21
C ASN A 180 13.36 69.29 -12.50
N PRO A 181 13.92 70.49 -12.76
CA PRO A 181 15.22 70.88 -12.18
C PRO A 181 15.13 71.17 -10.66
N GLY A 182 14.01 71.73 -10.18
CA GLY A 182 13.82 72.06 -8.76
C GLY A 182 13.70 70.83 -7.86
N LEU A 183 13.13 69.73 -8.39
CA LEU A 183 13.15 68.42 -7.76
C LEU A 183 14.61 67.92 -7.65
N ARG A 184 15.34 67.89 -8.77
CA ARG A 184 16.71 67.36 -8.83
C ARG A 184 17.72 68.11 -7.97
N GLN A 185 17.63 69.44 -7.88
CA GLN A 185 18.46 70.23 -6.96
C GLN A 185 18.21 69.85 -5.49
N THR A 186 16.93 69.68 -5.11
CA THR A 186 16.53 69.25 -3.76
C THR A 186 17.08 67.85 -3.47
N LEU A 187 16.98 66.94 -4.44
CA LEU A 187 17.46 65.56 -4.34
C LEU A 187 19.00 65.49 -4.19
N ALA A 188 19.77 66.21 -5.01
CA ALA A 188 21.23 66.20 -4.95
C ALA A 188 21.77 66.69 -3.60
N ALA A 189 21.19 67.77 -3.05
CA ALA A 189 21.56 68.30 -1.75
C ALA A 189 21.34 67.28 -0.62
N TRP A 190 20.18 66.59 -0.62
CA TRP A 190 19.89 65.57 0.37
C TRP A 190 20.75 64.31 0.23
N LEU A 191 21.09 63.90 -0.99
CA LEU A 191 21.98 62.75 -1.23
C LEU A 191 23.38 63.00 -0.64
N PHE A 192 23.97 64.19 -0.84
CA PHE A 192 25.25 64.52 -0.20
C PHE A 192 25.17 64.55 1.33
N SER A 193 24.05 64.99 1.91
CA SER A 193 23.90 65.03 3.38
C SER A 193 23.69 63.66 4.05
N GLU A 194 23.55 62.61 3.26
CA GLU A 194 23.42 61.21 3.70
C GLU A 194 24.56 60.34 3.10
N ASP A 195 25.70 60.96 2.77
CA ASP A 195 26.91 60.32 2.23
C ASP A 195 26.70 59.50 0.93
N ARG A 196 25.65 59.82 0.13
CA ARG A 196 25.30 59.16 -1.14
C ARG A 196 25.91 59.87 -2.34
N ASP A 197 27.21 60.14 -2.28
CA ASP A 197 27.96 60.98 -3.22
C ASP A 197 27.79 60.60 -4.69
N THR A 198 27.86 59.29 -5.01
CA THR A 198 27.80 58.82 -6.39
C THR A 198 26.44 59.11 -7.05
N GLU A 199 25.36 58.98 -6.29
CA GLU A 199 24.02 59.35 -6.75
C GLU A 199 23.87 60.87 -6.82
N ALA A 200 24.42 61.61 -5.85
CA ALA A 200 24.40 63.06 -5.84
C ALA A 200 25.11 63.64 -7.08
N LEU A 201 26.31 63.13 -7.40
CA LEU A 201 27.08 63.48 -8.59
C LEU A 201 26.37 63.12 -9.89
N ALA A 202 25.63 62.00 -9.94
CA ALA A 202 24.82 61.64 -11.10
C ALA A 202 23.65 62.61 -11.32
N VAL A 203 23.02 63.11 -10.24
CA VAL A 203 21.98 64.15 -10.33
C VAL A 203 22.58 65.51 -10.71
N LEU A 204 23.78 65.85 -10.21
CA LEU A 204 24.52 67.04 -10.67
C LEU A 204 24.90 66.96 -12.16
N ASP A 205 25.28 65.80 -12.68
CA ASP A 205 25.55 65.62 -14.12
C ASP A 205 24.29 65.86 -14.97
N GLN A 206 23.11 65.42 -14.50
CA GLN A 206 21.85 65.72 -15.16
C GLN A 206 21.50 67.21 -15.11
N LEU A 207 21.74 67.89 -13.98
CA LEU A 207 21.56 69.33 -13.84
C LEU A 207 22.56 70.16 -14.66
N SER A 208 23.77 69.64 -14.92
CA SER A 208 24.79 70.32 -15.73
C SER A 208 24.37 70.59 -17.18
N ARG A 209 23.36 69.85 -17.65
CA ARG A 209 22.77 69.95 -19.00
C ARG A 209 21.67 71.00 -19.10
N ASP A 210 21.16 71.49 -17.97
CA ASP A 210 20.22 72.60 -17.90
C ASP A 210 21.01 73.92 -17.80
N PRO A 211 20.89 74.85 -18.79
CA PRO A 211 21.59 76.13 -18.76
C PRO A 211 21.31 76.98 -17.51
N THR A 212 20.15 76.78 -16.85
CA THR A 212 19.72 77.52 -15.65
C THR A 212 20.23 76.93 -14.34
N ALA A 213 20.69 75.67 -14.32
CA ALA A 213 21.12 74.99 -13.10
C ALA A 213 22.63 74.66 -13.04
N ARG A 214 23.33 74.72 -14.18
CA ARG A 214 24.71 74.23 -14.34
C ARG A 214 25.73 74.80 -13.35
N ASP A 215 25.75 76.11 -13.12
CA ASP A 215 26.83 76.73 -12.36
C ASP A 215 26.72 76.44 -10.85
N ALA A 216 25.49 76.25 -10.34
CA ALA A 216 25.24 75.79 -8.98
C ALA A 216 25.70 74.33 -8.77
N ALA A 217 25.56 73.48 -9.79
CA ALA A 217 26.10 72.11 -9.76
C ALA A 217 27.64 72.11 -9.72
N ALA A 218 28.27 73.00 -10.49
CA ALA A 218 29.73 73.13 -10.54
C ALA A 218 30.35 73.49 -9.18
N GLN A 219 29.78 74.43 -8.43
CA GLN A 219 30.27 74.78 -7.10
C GLN A 219 30.20 73.58 -6.15
N ARG A 220 29.05 72.90 -6.09
CA ARG A 220 28.83 71.79 -5.14
C ARG A 220 29.78 70.62 -5.37
N GLU A 221 30.11 70.32 -6.63
CA GLU A 221 31.07 69.26 -6.96
C GLU A 221 32.53 69.64 -6.63
N PHE A 222 32.94 70.90 -6.78
CA PHE A 222 34.30 71.34 -6.48
C PHE A 222 34.67 71.16 -5.00
N ASP A 223 33.76 71.55 -4.11
CA ASP A 223 33.96 71.46 -2.66
C ASP A 223 34.17 70.01 -2.24
N TYR A 224 33.33 69.10 -2.78
CA TYR A 224 33.44 67.66 -2.57
C TYR A 224 34.79 67.06 -3.01
N LEU A 225 35.30 67.48 -4.17
CA LEU A 225 36.57 66.95 -4.72
C LEU A 225 37.82 67.43 -3.96
N SER A 226 37.71 68.56 -3.24
CA SER A 226 38.82 69.15 -2.49
C SER A 226 39.16 68.39 -1.21
N GLU A 227 38.20 67.64 -0.66
CA GLU A 227 38.38 66.83 0.55
C GLU A 227 38.90 65.41 0.26
N GLN A 228 39.04 65.04 -1.02
CA GLN A 228 39.36 63.66 -1.43
C GLN A 228 40.86 63.32 -1.34
N PRO A 229 41.22 62.10 -0.88
CA PRO A 229 42.61 61.65 -0.80
C PRO A 229 43.24 61.45 -2.18
N VAL A 230 44.52 61.80 -2.30
CA VAL A 230 45.31 61.74 -3.54
C VAL A 230 45.38 60.31 -4.10
N SER A 231 44.65 60.08 -5.19
CA SER A 231 44.39 58.77 -5.78
C SER A 231 44.21 58.87 -7.29
N ALA A 232 44.27 57.73 -8.00
CA ALA A 232 43.94 57.71 -9.44
C ALA A 232 42.48 58.12 -9.70
N SER A 233 41.57 57.82 -8.77
CA SER A 233 40.17 58.25 -8.79
C SER A 233 40.00 59.75 -8.57
N SER A 234 40.73 60.37 -7.63
CA SER A 234 40.67 61.83 -7.44
C SER A 234 41.27 62.56 -8.65
N VAL A 235 42.36 62.05 -9.24
CA VAL A 235 42.92 62.57 -10.50
C VAL A 235 41.90 62.48 -11.65
N ALA A 236 41.19 61.35 -11.78
CA ALA A 236 40.15 61.18 -12.80
C ALA A 236 38.93 62.08 -12.55
N ALA A 237 38.52 62.26 -11.29
CA ALA A 237 37.40 63.11 -10.91
C ALA A 237 37.72 64.60 -11.13
N TRP A 238 38.91 65.07 -10.75
CA TRP A 238 39.39 66.41 -11.07
C TRP A 238 39.48 66.66 -12.59
N GLN A 239 39.86 65.64 -13.37
CA GLN A 239 39.86 65.72 -14.82
C GLN A 239 38.44 65.74 -15.41
N ALA A 240 37.50 64.98 -14.85
CA ALA A 240 36.09 64.99 -15.26
C ALA A 240 35.40 66.33 -14.91
N PHE A 241 35.71 66.91 -13.75
CA PHE A 241 35.24 68.24 -13.34
C PHE A 241 35.62 69.31 -14.36
N VAL A 242 36.90 69.33 -14.76
CA VAL A 242 37.45 70.25 -15.79
C VAL A 242 36.76 70.06 -17.14
N GLN A 243 36.27 68.86 -17.47
CA GLN A 243 35.54 68.57 -18.70
C GLN A 243 34.04 68.89 -18.63
N ARG A 244 33.38 68.63 -17.49
CA ARG A 244 31.93 68.85 -17.31
C ARG A 244 31.57 70.33 -17.20
N TYR A 245 32.44 71.14 -16.60
CA TYR A 245 32.19 72.57 -16.37
C TYR A 245 33.23 73.48 -17.06
N PRO A 246 33.32 73.45 -18.40
CA PRO A 246 34.34 74.21 -19.15
C PRO A 246 34.18 75.73 -19.05
N ALA A 247 33.04 76.21 -18.53
CA ALA A 247 32.73 77.63 -18.29
C ALA A 247 32.71 78.00 -16.79
N SER A 248 33.13 77.11 -15.88
CA SER A 248 33.10 77.38 -14.43
C SER A 248 34.21 78.33 -13.98
N PRO A 249 33.94 79.28 -13.05
CA PRO A 249 34.97 80.10 -12.41
C PRO A 249 36.09 79.31 -11.70
N LEU A 250 35.84 78.06 -11.31
CA LEU A 250 36.74 77.24 -10.48
C LEU A 250 37.84 76.51 -11.27
N LEU A 251 37.84 76.65 -12.60
CA LEU A 251 38.72 75.93 -13.53
C LEU A 251 40.24 76.08 -13.24
N PRO A 252 40.79 77.25 -12.85
CA PRO A 252 42.22 77.38 -12.60
C PRO A 252 42.71 76.57 -11.39
N LEU A 253 41.90 76.52 -10.32
CA LEU A 253 42.25 75.88 -9.06
C LEU A 253 42.21 74.35 -9.20
N ALA A 254 41.20 73.82 -9.90
CA ALA A 254 41.09 72.41 -10.26
C ALA A 254 42.31 71.92 -11.08
N ASN A 255 42.82 72.74 -12.00
CA ASN A 255 43.96 72.38 -12.84
C ASN A 255 45.29 72.27 -12.08
N ASP A 256 45.51 73.07 -11.02
CA ASP A 256 46.76 72.96 -10.26
C ASP A 256 46.78 71.70 -9.38
N THR A 257 45.69 71.47 -8.63
CA THR A 257 45.51 70.23 -7.84
C THR A 257 45.67 68.99 -8.70
N LEU A 258 45.10 68.98 -9.92
CA LEU A 258 45.25 67.88 -10.87
C LEU A 258 46.73 67.61 -11.26
N ARG A 259 47.56 68.64 -11.43
CA ARG A 259 48.99 68.47 -11.73
C ARG A 259 49.75 67.86 -10.55
N GLN A 260 49.55 68.38 -9.34
CA GLN A 260 50.24 67.90 -8.15
C GLN A 260 49.91 66.43 -7.85
N GLN A 261 48.61 66.07 -7.94
CA GLN A 261 48.17 64.69 -7.70
C GLN A 261 48.70 63.70 -8.74
N ARG A 262 48.80 64.09 -10.02
CA ARG A 262 49.38 63.22 -11.08
C ARG A 262 50.82 62.80 -10.78
N THR A 263 51.66 63.71 -10.26
CA THR A 263 53.05 63.40 -9.90
C THR A 263 53.13 62.36 -8.77
N LEU A 264 52.32 62.52 -7.72
CA LEU A 264 52.30 61.57 -6.59
C LEU A 264 51.74 60.21 -7.00
N VAL A 265 50.66 60.17 -7.79
CA VAL A 265 50.06 58.92 -8.29
C VAL A 265 51.00 58.16 -9.23
N ALA A 266 51.98 58.82 -9.85
CA ALA A 266 52.99 58.17 -10.68
C ALA A 266 54.11 57.45 -9.92
N ASP A 267 54.35 57.75 -8.62
CA ASP A 267 55.42 57.09 -7.84
C ASP A 267 54.98 55.69 -7.35
N PRO A 268 55.69 54.60 -7.72
CA PRO A 268 55.31 53.24 -7.32
C PRO A 268 55.31 52.99 -5.81
N ALA A 269 56.14 53.70 -5.03
CA ALA A 269 56.17 53.57 -3.58
C ALA A 269 55.02 54.34 -2.92
N TRP A 270 54.57 55.46 -3.49
CA TRP A 270 53.35 56.15 -3.04
C TRP A 270 52.13 55.27 -3.33
N GLN A 271 52.06 54.66 -4.52
CA GLN A 271 51.04 53.68 -4.86
C GLN A 271 51.01 52.51 -3.86
N ALA A 272 52.17 51.99 -3.44
CA ALA A 272 52.23 50.96 -2.40
C ALA A 272 51.65 51.48 -1.07
N GLY A 273 51.95 52.72 -0.66
CA GLY A 273 51.44 53.30 0.57
C GLY A 273 49.92 53.46 0.58
N GLN A 274 49.36 53.93 -0.54
CA GLN A 274 47.92 54.09 -0.72
C GLN A 274 47.19 52.73 -0.82
N ARG A 275 47.76 51.74 -1.52
CA ARG A 275 47.25 50.35 -1.49
C ARG A 275 47.26 49.80 -0.06
N GLY A 276 48.32 50.06 0.70
CA GLY A 276 48.44 49.70 2.10
C GLY A 276 47.31 50.25 2.98
N LYS A 277 47.03 51.55 2.87
CA LYS A 277 45.91 52.21 3.57
C LYS A 277 44.55 51.68 3.11
N ALA A 278 44.29 51.57 1.81
CA ALA A 278 43.02 51.04 1.29
C ALA A 278 42.76 49.58 1.71
N LEU A 279 43.80 48.75 1.79
CA LEU A 279 43.71 47.39 2.32
C LEU A 279 43.41 47.39 3.83
N LEU A 280 43.91 48.38 4.59
CA LEU A 280 43.58 48.53 6.00
C LEU A 280 42.10 48.88 6.20
N ASP A 281 41.55 49.79 5.41
CA ASP A 281 40.13 50.18 5.48
C ASP A 281 39.21 49.00 5.08
N GLN A 282 39.66 48.16 4.15
CA GLN A 282 39.03 46.87 3.81
C GLN A 282 39.21 45.77 4.88
N ASN A 283 39.83 46.07 6.04
CA ASN A 283 40.24 45.11 7.07
C ASN A 283 41.17 43.98 6.59
N ARG A 284 41.82 44.12 5.42
CA ARG A 284 42.78 43.18 4.83
C ARG A 284 44.18 43.40 5.39
N ASN A 285 44.27 43.35 6.72
CA ASN A 285 45.39 43.86 7.52
C ASN A 285 46.76 43.26 7.15
N VAL A 286 46.82 41.96 6.81
CA VAL A 286 48.07 41.26 6.41
C VAL A 286 48.62 41.81 5.09
N GLN A 287 47.74 42.06 4.11
CA GLN A 287 48.12 42.58 2.81
C GLN A 287 48.43 44.09 2.90
N ALA A 288 47.73 44.81 3.78
CA ALA A 288 48.03 46.19 4.12
C ALA A 288 49.47 46.34 4.63
N GLU A 289 49.88 45.55 5.62
CA GLU A 289 51.23 45.58 6.18
C GLU A 289 52.33 45.42 5.11
N ALA A 290 52.20 44.44 4.22
CA ALA A 290 53.20 44.19 3.17
C ALA A 290 53.39 45.40 2.24
N GLN A 291 52.30 46.08 1.89
CA GLN A 291 52.33 47.27 1.03
C GLN A 291 52.82 48.52 1.80
N LEU A 292 52.45 48.68 3.07
CA LEU A 292 52.92 49.77 3.94
C LEU A 292 54.44 49.68 4.19
N ARG A 293 54.96 48.49 4.52
CA ARG A 293 56.41 48.25 4.68
C ARG A 293 57.19 48.49 3.38
N LEU A 294 56.57 48.34 2.21
CA LEU A 294 57.19 48.67 0.91
C LEU A 294 57.26 50.19 0.69
N ALA A 295 56.19 50.91 1.00
CA ALA A 295 56.10 52.37 0.86
C ALA A 295 57.09 53.12 1.77
N LEU A 296 57.19 52.68 3.03
CA LEU A 296 58.09 53.24 4.04
C LEU A 296 59.59 53.12 3.69
N ARG A 297 59.97 52.33 2.67
CA ARG A 297 61.35 52.32 2.15
C ARG A 297 61.71 53.60 1.38
N ARG A 298 60.72 54.29 0.81
CA ARG A 298 60.89 55.53 0.04
C ARG A 298 60.41 56.77 0.80
N TYR A 299 59.35 56.59 1.58
CA TYR A 299 58.70 57.61 2.40
C TYR A 299 58.87 57.27 3.88
N ALA A 300 60.12 57.18 4.34
CA ALA A 300 60.46 56.79 5.71
C ALA A 300 59.93 57.77 6.76
N ASP A 301 59.80 59.04 6.39
CA ASP A 301 59.35 60.15 7.25
C ASP A 301 57.83 60.48 7.08
N ASP A 302 57.03 59.53 6.58
CA ASP A 302 55.57 59.67 6.54
C ASP A 302 54.94 59.05 7.81
N ALA A 303 54.62 59.91 8.78
CA ALA A 303 53.96 59.53 10.03
C ALA A 303 52.63 58.78 9.81
N SER A 304 51.91 59.09 8.73
CA SER A 304 50.62 58.46 8.43
C SER A 304 50.77 57.04 7.86
N LEU A 305 51.90 56.71 7.23
CA LEU A 305 52.24 55.35 6.82
C LEU A 305 52.69 54.48 8.01
N HIS A 306 53.48 55.03 8.94
CA HIS A 306 53.82 54.36 10.21
C HIS A 306 52.59 54.13 11.08
N GLY A 307 51.72 55.14 11.22
CA GLY A 307 50.45 55.02 11.95
C GLY A 307 49.52 53.96 11.34
N ALA A 308 49.42 53.90 10.01
CA ALA A 308 48.68 52.84 9.31
C ALA A 308 49.29 51.45 9.55
N LEU A 309 50.63 51.33 9.59
CA LEU A 309 51.32 50.07 9.86
C LEU A 309 51.03 49.58 11.29
N GLY A 310 51.05 50.49 12.28
CA GLY A 310 50.66 50.19 13.66
C GLY A 310 49.23 49.68 13.76
N VAL A 311 48.26 50.32 13.09
CA VAL A 311 46.86 49.86 13.09
C VAL A 311 46.73 48.50 12.39
N ALA A 312 47.44 48.26 11.28
CA ALA A 312 47.45 46.98 10.58
C ALA A 312 47.95 45.83 11.47
N LEU A 313 48.99 46.07 12.26
CA LEU A 313 49.55 45.10 13.21
C LEU A 313 48.63 44.91 14.42
N MET A 314 48.04 45.98 14.94
CA MET A 314 47.09 45.92 16.07
C MET A 314 45.82 45.14 15.72
N ARG A 315 45.25 45.35 14.53
CA ARG A 315 44.09 44.58 14.04
C ARG A 315 44.40 43.11 13.75
N GLN A 316 45.67 42.76 13.50
CA GLN A 316 46.15 41.37 13.44
C GLN A 316 46.40 40.74 14.82
N ARG A 317 46.10 41.45 15.93
CA ARG A 317 46.51 41.07 17.30
C ARG A 317 48.03 40.86 17.44
N ARG A 318 48.84 41.54 16.63
CA ARG A 318 50.32 41.56 16.72
C ARG A 318 50.77 42.80 17.49
N TYR A 319 50.28 42.90 18.72
CA TYR A 319 50.35 44.11 19.53
C TYR A 319 51.77 44.58 19.84
N GLY A 320 52.73 43.66 19.98
CA GLY A 320 54.15 44.00 20.21
C GLY A 320 54.81 44.71 19.03
N GLU A 321 54.51 44.31 17.79
CA GLU A 321 55.02 45.01 16.60
C GLU A 321 54.24 46.30 16.34
N ALA A 322 52.94 46.32 16.64
CA ALA A 322 52.12 47.52 16.55
C ALA A 322 52.67 48.66 17.42
N ASN A 323 53.13 48.33 18.63
CA ASN A 323 53.74 49.29 19.56
C ASN A 323 54.94 50.02 18.93
N VAL A 324 55.85 49.26 18.29
CA VAL A 324 57.04 49.82 17.62
C VAL A 324 56.67 50.75 16.47
N ALA A 325 55.69 50.38 15.66
CA ALA A 325 55.23 51.21 14.53
C ALA A 325 54.50 52.49 14.99
N PHE A 326 53.71 52.43 16.07
CA PHE A 326 53.09 53.62 16.65
C PHE A 326 54.11 54.57 17.27
N HIS A 327 55.11 54.06 17.98
CA HIS A 327 56.21 54.88 18.49
C HIS A 327 56.93 55.64 17.36
N GLN A 328 57.19 54.99 16.22
CA GLN A 328 57.76 55.65 15.04
C GLN A 328 56.84 56.75 14.47
N ALA A 329 55.53 56.50 14.38
CA ALA A 329 54.56 57.50 13.96
C ALA A 329 54.52 58.74 14.89
N VAL A 330 54.59 58.53 16.21
CA VAL A 330 54.67 59.63 17.21
C VAL A 330 55.92 60.48 17.00
N THR A 331 57.07 59.87 16.73
CA THR A 331 58.34 60.61 16.57
C THR A 331 58.44 61.49 15.32
N ILE A 332 57.58 61.27 14.32
CA ILE A 332 57.65 61.93 13.01
C ILE A 332 56.53 62.97 12.82
N GLU A 333 55.39 62.78 13.48
CA GLU A 333 54.18 63.59 13.28
C GLU A 333 54.32 65.04 13.80
N GLN A 334 53.93 66.02 12.96
CA GLN A 334 53.91 67.44 13.33
C GLN A 334 52.50 67.95 13.66
N ASN A 335 51.45 67.25 13.22
CA ASN A 335 50.08 67.62 13.53
C ASN A 335 49.71 67.16 14.95
N THR A 336 49.53 68.09 15.89
CA THR A 336 49.25 67.81 17.31
C THR A 336 48.08 66.83 17.54
N ARG A 337 47.04 66.87 16.70
CA ARG A 337 45.88 65.96 16.78
C ARG A 337 46.24 64.53 16.37
N LEU A 338 47.06 64.37 15.34
CA LEU A 338 47.51 63.05 14.89
C LEU A 338 48.59 62.47 15.82
N MET A 339 49.47 63.31 16.37
CA MET A 339 50.50 62.89 17.32
C MET A 339 49.87 62.30 18.60
N SER A 340 48.83 62.94 19.16
CA SER A 340 48.07 62.38 20.30
C SER A 340 47.49 61.01 19.95
N LYS A 341 46.80 60.92 18.80
CA LYS A 341 46.19 59.67 18.31
C LYS A 341 47.21 58.52 18.25
N TRP A 342 48.43 58.76 17.77
CA TRP A 342 49.45 57.71 17.69
C TRP A 342 49.95 57.27 19.07
N LYS A 343 50.10 58.20 20.02
CA LYS A 343 50.53 57.91 21.39
C LYS A 343 49.49 57.10 22.19
N ASP A 344 48.21 57.40 22.01
CA ASP A 344 47.11 56.67 22.66
C ASP A 344 47.01 55.22 22.14
N LEU A 345 47.28 55.02 20.85
CA LEU A 345 47.35 53.70 20.21
C LEU A 345 48.60 52.91 20.63
N GLU A 346 49.74 53.59 20.82
CA GLU A 346 50.96 53.01 21.36
C GLU A 346 50.71 52.39 22.75
N ALA A 347 50.21 53.18 23.71
CA ALA A 347 49.92 52.71 25.06
C ALA A 347 48.85 51.60 25.10
N SER A 348 47.84 51.69 24.22
CA SER A 348 46.80 50.67 24.10
C SER A 348 47.35 49.34 23.57
N SER A 349 48.30 49.36 22.64
CA SER A 349 48.92 48.14 22.11
C SER A 349 49.69 47.37 23.19
N GLN A 350 50.43 48.04 24.07
CA GLN A 350 51.14 47.37 25.18
C GLN A 350 50.19 46.64 26.13
N TYR A 351 49.06 47.26 26.45
CA TYR A 351 48.03 46.70 27.31
C TYR A 351 47.40 45.43 26.71
N TRP A 352 46.88 45.51 25.48
CA TRP A 352 46.29 44.36 24.79
C TRP A 352 47.29 43.22 24.53
N GLY A 353 48.57 43.56 24.30
CA GLY A 353 49.66 42.59 24.22
C GLY A 353 49.99 41.89 25.53
N MET A 354 49.61 42.45 26.68
CA MET A 354 49.72 41.76 27.98
C MET A 354 48.55 40.80 28.20
N LEU A 355 47.31 41.24 27.94
CA LEU A 355 46.12 40.39 28.01
C LEU A 355 46.20 39.18 27.09
N GLN A 356 46.57 39.35 25.82
CA GLN A 356 46.69 38.24 24.86
C GLN A 356 47.67 37.15 25.33
N ARG A 357 48.75 37.52 26.03
CA ARG A 357 49.70 36.56 26.61
C ARG A 357 49.11 35.84 27.82
N ALA A 358 48.25 36.50 28.59
CA ALA A 358 47.49 35.89 29.68
C ALA A 358 46.42 34.91 29.14
N ASP A 359 45.65 35.32 28.13
CA ASP A 359 44.65 34.48 27.45
C ASP A 359 45.29 33.21 26.88
N SER A 360 46.42 33.35 26.17
CA SER A 360 47.12 32.20 25.59
C SER A 360 47.76 31.28 26.63
N ALA A 361 48.07 31.77 27.83
CA ALA A 361 48.50 30.93 28.94
C ALA A 361 47.31 30.17 29.55
N LEU A 362 46.13 30.81 29.66
CA LEU A 362 44.90 30.19 30.12
C LEU A 362 44.41 29.08 29.18
N GLU A 363 44.40 29.32 27.87
CA GLU A 363 44.07 28.31 26.85
C GLU A 363 44.98 27.07 26.91
N LYS A 364 46.26 27.27 27.26
CA LYS A 364 47.26 26.19 27.42
C LYS A 364 47.23 25.51 28.79
N GLN A 365 46.28 25.86 29.65
CA GLN A 365 46.21 25.44 31.06
C GLN A 365 47.46 25.80 31.89
N ASP A 366 48.26 26.80 31.47
CA ASP A 366 49.27 27.43 32.33
C ASP A 366 48.62 28.51 33.20
N LEU A 367 47.82 28.03 34.15
CA LEU A 367 46.98 28.84 35.04
C LEU A 367 47.84 29.76 35.95
N ARG A 368 49.11 29.38 36.21
CA ARG A 368 50.06 30.20 36.98
C ARG A 368 50.53 31.41 36.18
N THR A 369 50.97 31.21 34.94
CA THR A 369 51.42 32.30 34.07
C THR A 369 50.26 33.21 33.68
N ALA A 370 49.08 32.65 33.38
CA ALA A 370 47.86 33.41 33.12
C ALA A 370 47.51 34.34 34.29
N ARG A 371 47.44 33.80 35.51
CA ARG A 371 47.17 34.58 36.72
C ARG A 371 48.15 35.72 36.94
N SER A 372 49.46 35.48 36.74
CA SER A 372 50.48 36.54 36.89
C SER A 372 50.33 37.65 35.85
N LEU A 373 50.04 37.31 34.60
CA LEU A 373 49.89 38.28 33.52
C LEU A 373 48.61 39.12 33.66
N TYR A 374 47.47 38.52 34.03
CA TYR A 374 46.26 39.30 34.34
C TYR A 374 46.44 40.19 35.58
N GLN A 375 47.20 39.75 36.60
CA GLN A 375 47.55 40.61 37.73
C GLN A 375 48.38 41.84 37.32
N GLN A 376 49.36 41.67 36.41
CA GLN A 376 50.13 42.78 35.85
C GLN A 376 49.27 43.70 34.97
N ALA A 377 48.38 43.15 34.13
CA ALA A 377 47.46 43.94 33.33
C ALA A 377 46.53 44.78 34.23
N ARG A 378 46.05 44.20 35.33
CA ARG A 378 45.28 44.91 36.35
C ARG A 378 46.08 45.95 37.13
N GLN A 379 47.40 45.82 37.26
CA GLN A 379 48.23 46.91 37.80
C GLN A 379 48.37 48.08 36.81
N GLN A 380 48.50 47.79 35.51
CA GLN A 380 48.60 48.81 34.46
C GLN A 380 47.27 49.55 34.23
N ARG A 381 46.14 48.85 34.35
CA ARG A 381 44.79 49.43 34.32
C ARG A 381 43.92 48.83 35.44
N PRO A 382 43.92 49.41 36.66
CA PRO A 382 43.13 48.92 37.81
C PRO A 382 41.61 48.95 37.61
N ASP A 383 41.15 49.76 36.66
CA ASP A 383 39.74 49.97 36.35
C ASP A 383 39.21 49.18 35.17
N ASP A 384 40.09 48.52 34.41
CA ASP A 384 39.74 47.77 33.20
C ASP A 384 39.22 46.36 33.53
N GLU A 385 38.03 46.04 33.02
CA GLU A 385 37.31 44.79 33.27
C GLU A 385 37.98 43.54 32.69
N PHE A 386 38.74 43.65 31.60
CA PHE A 386 39.26 42.48 30.88
C PHE A 386 40.28 41.70 31.72
N ALA A 387 41.11 42.40 32.49
CA ALA A 387 42.04 41.79 33.44
C ALA A 387 41.34 41.17 34.67
N MET A 388 40.13 41.64 35.03
CA MET A 388 39.34 41.05 36.13
C MET A 388 38.52 39.84 35.65
N LEU A 389 38.01 39.88 34.42
CA LEU A 389 37.35 38.76 33.75
C LEU A 389 38.33 37.60 33.56
N GLY A 390 39.53 37.86 33.02
CA GLY A 390 40.54 36.82 32.84
C GLY A 390 40.95 36.10 34.15
N LEU A 391 40.96 36.81 35.28
CA LEU A 391 41.17 36.17 36.60
C LEU A 391 39.98 35.26 37.01
N ALA A 392 38.75 35.66 36.68
CA ALA A 392 37.55 34.87 36.92
C ALA A 392 37.50 33.62 36.02
N ASP A 393 37.86 33.75 34.73
CA ASP A 393 38.00 32.62 33.81
C ASP A 393 39.15 31.67 34.23
N VAL A 394 40.28 32.18 34.77
CA VAL A 394 41.33 31.35 35.41
C VAL A 394 40.76 30.55 36.58
N SER A 395 40.01 31.18 37.49
CA SER A 395 39.41 30.47 38.64
C SER A 395 38.35 29.45 38.21
N PHE A 396 37.62 29.71 37.11
CA PHE A 396 36.69 28.75 36.51
C PHE A 396 37.42 27.55 35.91
N ALA A 397 38.52 27.78 35.18
CA ALA A 397 39.35 26.73 34.59
C ALA A 397 40.11 25.88 35.63
N GLU A 398 40.43 26.47 36.80
CA GLU A 398 40.96 25.75 37.97
C GLU A 398 39.92 24.84 38.66
N GLY A 399 38.63 24.92 38.27
CA GLY A 399 37.53 24.21 38.91
C GLY A 399 37.02 24.85 40.21
N ASP A 400 37.60 25.98 40.64
CA ASP A 400 37.12 26.76 41.79
C ASP A 400 35.94 27.65 41.38
N LEU A 401 34.80 27.01 41.15
CA LEU A 401 33.54 27.66 40.78
C LEU A 401 33.12 28.74 41.80
N ALA A 402 33.46 28.57 43.08
CA ALA A 402 33.14 29.53 44.14
C ALA A 402 34.02 30.79 44.10
N SER A 403 35.28 30.69 43.70
CA SER A 403 36.11 31.87 43.39
C SER A 403 35.74 32.50 42.06
N ALA A 404 35.43 31.70 41.04
CA ALA A 404 34.97 32.19 39.74
C ALA A 404 33.69 33.03 39.87
N GLU A 405 32.66 32.48 40.54
CA GLU A 405 31.39 33.18 40.80
C GLU A 405 31.61 34.50 41.55
N ARG A 406 32.40 34.50 42.63
CA ARG A 406 32.73 35.72 43.38
C ARG A 406 33.43 36.78 42.52
N GLN A 407 34.28 36.36 41.60
CA GLN A 407 35.05 37.27 40.72
C GLN A 407 34.19 37.79 39.56
N TYR A 408 33.37 36.96 38.90
CA TYR A 408 32.38 37.46 37.94
C TYR A 408 31.36 38.41 38.61
N LEU A 409 30.88 38.11 39.82
CA LEU A 409 30.05 39.03 40.61
C LEU A 409 30.81 40.30 41.05
N GLN A 410 32.15 40.29 41.10
CA GLN A 410 32.95 41.49 41.31
C GLN A 410 33.00 42.35 40.04
N VAL A 411 33.17 41.74 38.86
CA VAL A 411 33.07 42.43 37.57
C VAL A 411 31.68 43.01 37.39
N GLN A 412 30.61 42.23 37.60
CA GLN A 412 29.22 42.68 37.46
C GLN A 412 28.84 43.82 38.44
N ARG A 413 29.49 43.91 39.61
CA ARG A 413 29.32 45.05 40.53
C ARG A 413 30.07 46.31 40.08
N LYS A 414 31.17 46.17 39.33
CA LYS A 414 31.98 47.30 38.85
C LYS A 414 31.53 47.80 37.47
N VAL A 415 31.09 46.89 36.60
CA VAL A 415 30.52 47.15 35.28
C VAL A 415 29.16 46.43 35.20
N PRO A 416 28.06 47.05 35.70
CA PRO A 416 26.73 46.42 35.68
C PRO A 416 26.25 46.13 34.27
N GLY A 417 26.07 44.84 33.95
CA GLY A 417 25.67 44.39 32.62
C GLY A 417 26.83 44.03 31.70
N ASN A 418 28.03 43.81 32.22
CA ASN A 418 29.13 43.27 31.43
C ASN A 418 28.74 41.88 30.87
N GLU A 419 28.71 41.77 29.54
CA GLU A 419 28.20 40.59 28.86
C GLU A 419 29.00 39.31 29.20
N SER A 420 30.33 39.42 29.27
CA SER A 420 31.21 38.30 29.62
C SER A 420 31.04 37.84 31.06
N ALA A 421 30.81 38.76 32.01
CA ALA A 421 30.52 38.42 33.40
C ALA A 421 29.17 37.71 33.55
N VAL A 422 28.12 38.23 32.88
CA VAL A 422 26.79 37.60 32.87
C VAL A 422 26.85 36.23 32.18
N ARG A 423 27.54 36.10 31.04
CA ARG A 423 27.76 34.79 30.37
C ARG A 423 28.58 33.83 31.23
N GLY A 424 29.57 34.33 31.98
CA GLY A 424 30.34 33.54 32.96
C GLY A 424 29.46 32.95 34.06
N LEU A 425 28.62 33.79 34.68
CA LEU A 425 27.65 33.38 35.70
C LEU A 425 26.55 32.48 35.12
N MET A 426 26.04 32.77 33.93
CA MET A 426 25.07 31.92 33.22
C MET A 426 25.63 30.51 32.94
N ARG A 427 26.91 30.38 32.54
CA ARG A 427 27.57 29.06 32.40
C ARG A 427 27.59 28.31 33.73
N ILE A 428 27.93 28.99 34.84
CA ILE A 428 27.94 28.40 36.19
C ILE A 428 26.53 27.98 36.62
N TYR A 429 25.50 28.79 36.37
CA TYR A 429 24.13 28.50 36.81
C TYR A 429 23.41 27.49 35.92
N GLN A 430 23.59 27.53 34.60
CA GLN A 430 23.05 26.54 33.67
C GLN A 430 23.63 25.13 33.93
N ALA A 431 24.90 25.05 34.31
CA ALA A 431 25.52 23.79 34.75
C ALA A 431 24.96 23.26 36.09
N GLN A 432 24.18 24.07 36.83
CA GLN A 432 23.50 23.66 38.06
C GLN A 432 22.02 23.33 37.80
N SER A 433 21.27 24.20 37.12
CA SER A 433 19.94 23.91 36.55
C SER A 433 19.45 25.04 35.63
N THR A 434 18.56 24.71 34.68
CA THR A 434 17.86 25.70 33.83
C THR A 434 17.12 26.74 34.69
N ASP A 435 16.41 26.30 35.74
CA ASP A 435 15.69 27.19 36.67
C ASP A 435 16.58 28.23 37.34
N LYS A 436 17.82 27.86 37.71
CA LYS A 436 18.80 28.80 38.29
C LYS A 436 19.29 29.81 37.26
N ALA A 437 19.46 29.38 36.01
CA ALA A 437 19.84 30.25 34.91
C ALA A 437 18.72 31.26 34.58
N GLU A 438 17.45 30.83 34.57
CA GLU A 438 16.30 31.73 34.39
C GLU A 438 16.09 32.67 35.58
N ALA A 439 16.12 32.17 36.83
CA ALA A 439 16.01 33.00 38.02
C ALA A 439 17.11 34.08 38.08
N TYR A 440 18.32 33.78 37.59
CA TYR A 440 19.38 34.77 37.45
C TYR A 440 19.07 35.80 36.35
N LEU A 441 18.61 35.40 35.15
CA LEU A 441 18.17 36.34 34.10
C LEU A 441 17.02 37.24 34.57
N ASP A 442 16.07 36.71 35.33
CA ASP A 442 14.94 37.45 35.89
C ASP A 442 15.37 38.47 36.95
N SER A 443 16.46 38.17 37.68
CA SER A 443 17.07 39.11 38.63
C SER A 443 17.79 40.30 37.97
N LEU A 444 18.09 40.25 36.68
CA LEU A 444 18.74 41.34 35.95
C LEU A 444 17.76 42.50 35.66
N PRO A 445 18.23 43.76 35.58
CA PRO A 445 17.40 44.90 35.17
C PRO A 445 16.78 44.70 33.78
N LYS A 446 15.55 45.21 33.55
CA LYS A 446 14.80 45.04 32.28
C LYS A 446 15.61 45.39 31.01
N ALA A 447 16.49 46.39 31.05
CA ALA A 447 17.36 46.75 29.93
C ALA A 447 18.40 45.65 29.60
N GLN A 448 18.94 44.96 30.62
CA GLN A 448 19.83 43.81 30.44
C GLN A 448 19.04 42.56 30.02
N GLN A 449 17.83 42.34 30.57
CA GLN A 449 16.95 41.25 30.10
C GLN A 449 16.66 41.33 28.60
N ALA A 450 16.53 42.54 28.05
CA ALA A 450 16.36 42.75 26.60
C ALA A 450 17.62 42.38 25.80
N GLN A 451 18.83 42.64 26.32
CA GLN A 451 20.10 42.24 25.69
C GLN A 451 20.25 40.71 25.64
N PHE A 452 19.81 40.02 26.71
CA PHE A 452 19.77 38.56 26.77
C PHE A 452 18.45 37.95 26.25
N ALA A 453 17.63 38.69 25.50
CA ALA A 453 16.36 38.18 24.97
C ALA A 453 16.53 37.07 23.91
N SER A 454 17.70 36.96 23.26
CA SER A 454 18.08 35.79 22.47
C SER A 454 18.33 34.56 23.36
N LEU A 455 19.06 34.75 24.46
CA LEU A 455 19.36 33.71 25.43
C LEU A 455 18.09 33.21 26.15
N ARG A 456 17.23 34.12 26.62
CA ARG A 456 15.91 33.77 27.20
C ARG A 456 15.04 33.01 26.20
N ARG A 457 14.98 33.43 24.93
CA ARG A 457 14.27 32.67 23.88
C ARG A 457 14.88 31.29 23.64
N SER A 458 16.20 31.13 23.74
CA SER A 458 16.85 29.82 23.61
C SER A 458 16.60 28.88 24.80
N LEU A 459 16.48 29.43 26.02
CA LEU A 459 16.09 28.67 27.21
C LEU A 459 14.62 28.24 27.13
N GLU A 460 13.72 29.17 26.78
CA GLU A 460 12.29 28.87 26.58
C GLU A 460 12.07 27.85 25.44
N LEU A 461 12.78 27.98 24.32
CA LEU A 461 12.77 26.98 23.25
C LEU A 461 13.28 25.63 23.74
N GLY A 462 14.35 25.59 24.54
CA GLY A 462 14.86 24.36 25.15
C GLY A 462 13.83 23.70 26.07
N ARG A 463 13.19 24.48 26.94
CA ARG A 463 12.13 24.05 27.85
C ARG A 463 10.91 23.49 27.10
N LEU A 464 10.45 24.19 26.05
CA LEU A 464 9.34 23.72 25.21
C LEU A 464 9.71 22.46 24.42
N ARG A 465 10.95 22.32 23.93
CA ARG A 465 11.42 21.06 23.31
C ARG A 465 11.42 19.91 24.30
N GLU A 466 12.00 20.08 25.48
CA GLU A 466 12.02 19.05 26.53
C GLU A 466 10.61 18.61 26.95
N GLN A 467 9.68 19.57 27.10
CA GLN A 467 8.27 19.27 27.39
C GLN A 467 7.54 18.59 26.23
N GLY A 468 7.81 18.99 24.98
CA GLY A 468 7.28 18.35 23.78
C GLY A 468 7.78 16.91 23.62
N ASP A 469 9.08 16.70 23.76
CA ASP A 469 9.73 15.39 23.71
C ASP A 469 9.21 14.46 24.83
N ALA A 470 9.06 14.97 26.06
CA ALA A 470 8.49 14.21 27.17
C ALA A 470 6.99 13.87 26.95
N ALA A 471 6.23 14.74 26.29
CA ALA A 471 4.84 14.46 25.91
C ALA A 471 4.75 13.40 24.79
N VAL A 472 5.62 13.48 23.77
CA VAL A 472 5.76 12.47 22.71
C VAL A 472 6.13 11.10 23.29
N GLN A 473 7.10 11.04 24.22
CA GLN A 473 7.50 9.79 24.89
C GLN A 473 6.36 9.16 25.71
N ARG A 474 5.48 9.99 26.32
CA ARG A 474 4.28 9.54 27.04
C ARG A 474 3.08 9.25 26.13
N GLN A 475 3.22 9.40 24.81
CA GLN A 475 2.13 9.32 23.83
C GLN A 475 0.98 10.32 24.09
N ASP A 476 1.26 11.42 24.79
CA ASP A 476 0.32 12.53 25.01
C ASP A 476 0.39 13.49 23.82
N TRP A 477 -0.22 13.06 22.71
CA TRP A 477 -0.19 13.77 21.44
C TRP A 477 -0.84 15.16 21.51
N ALA A 478 -1.86 15.32 22.35
CA ALA A 478 -2.55 16.60 22.54
C ALA A 478 -1.59 17.64 23.12
N THR A 479 -0.99 17.35 24.28
CA THR A 479 0.01 18.22 24.91
C THR A 479 1.22 18.43 24.00
N ALA A 480 1.74 17.36 23.38
CA ALA A 480 2.85 17.45 22.44
C ALA A 480 2.58 18.45 21.31
N SER A 481 1.43 18.35 20.63
CA SER A 481 1.09 19.25 19.52
C SER A 481 0.94 20.72 19.94
N GLN A 482 0.46 20.99 21.16
CA GLN A 482 0.34 22.34 21.68
C GLN A 482 1.72 22.95 22.00
N VAL A 483 2.56 22.21 22.72
CA VAL A 483 3.88 22.67 23.15
C VAL A 483 4.85 22.79 21.97
N LEU A 484 4.87 21.80 21.07
CA LEU A 484 5.68 21.84 19.84
C LEU A 484 5.18 22.94 18.87
N GLY A 485 3.88 23.27 18.89
CA GLY A 485 3.32 24.42 18.18
C GLY A 485 3.94 25.75 18.64
N GLN A 486 3.99 25.98 19.95
CA GLN A 486 4.62 27.16 20.55
C GLN A 486 6.12 27.22 20.23
N ALA A 487 6.82 26.08 20.32
CA ALA A 487 8.23 25.98 19.95
C ALA A 487 8.46 26.34 18.47
N ALA A 488 7.60 25.86 17.56
CA ALA A 488 7.69 26.14 16.12
C ALA A 488 7.43 27.62 15.77
N GLU A 489 6.67 28.37 16.59
CA GLU A 489 6.56 29.83 16.42
C GLU A 489 7.84 30.58 16.85
N LEU A 490 8.58 30.06 17.83
CA LEU A 490 9.87 30.61 18.26
C LEU A 490 11.01 30.25 17.29
N ALA A 491 10.94 29.09 16.64
CA ALA A 491 11.92 28.59 15.69
C ALA A 491 11.28 28.15 14.35
N PRO A 492 10.71 29.08 13.56
CA PRO A 492 9.94 28.78 12.33
C PRO A 492 10.78 28.28 11.15
N ASP A 493 12.08 28.18 11.34
CA ASP A 493 13.10 27.77 10.36
C ASP A 493 13.76 26.42 10.74
N GLU A 494 13.23 25.72 11.77
CA GLU A 494 13.76 24.46 12.29
C GLU A 494 12.93 23.26 11.77
N PRO A 495 13.49 22.37 10.91
CA PRO A 495 12.68 21.37 10.22
C PRO A 495 12.32 20.13 11.05
N TRP A 496 13.13 19.80 12.06
CA TRP A 496 12.88 18.67 12.96
C TRP A 496 11.77 18.99 13.95
N LEU A 497 11.62 20.25 14.32
CA LEU A 497 10.52 20.74 15.15
C LEU A 497 9.18 20.67 14.39
N ALA A 498 9.17 21.03 13.11
CA ALA A 498 8.02 20.80 12.23
C ALA A 498 7.72 19.30 12.04
N TYR A 499 8.76 18.45 11.93
CA TYR A 499 8.61 16.99 11.89
C TYR A 499 7.93 16.43 13.15
N GLN A 500 8.36 16.83 14.34
CA GLN A 500 7.75 16.39 15.60
C GLN A 500 6.31 16.88 15.75
N LEU A 501 6.03 18.14 15.40
CA LEU A 501 4.69 18.74 15.46
C LEU A 501 3.72 18.05 14.49
N ALA A 502 4.12 17.85 13.23
CA ALA A 502 3.29 17.23 12.21
C ALA A 502 2.97 15.76 12.55
N ASN A 503 3.93 15.00 13.08
CA ASN A 503 3.68 13.65 13.58
C ASN A 503 2.72 13.65 14.80
N SER A 504 2.88 14.58 15.74
CA SER A 504 1.98 14.70 16.91
C SER A 504 0.55 15.07 16.53
N LEU A 505 0.36 15.86 15.47
CA LEU A 505 -0.96 16.16 14.90
C LEU A 505 -1.54 14.97 14.12
N ARG A 506 -0.72 14.21 13.38
CA ARG A 506 -1.13 12.99 12.67
C ARG A 506 -1.68 11.93 13.62
N GLN A 507 -1.07 11.72 14.78
CA GLN A 507 -1.55 10.77 15.80
C GLN A 507 -2.92 11.16 16.40
N GLN A 508 -3.36 12.42 16.23
CA GLN A 508 -4.72 12.88 16.58
C GLN A 508 -5.70 12.81 15.40
N GLY A 509 -5.28 12.30 14.24
CA GLY A 509 -6.06 12.34 12.99
C GLY A 509 -6.11 13.72 12.30
N ARG A 510 -5.38 14.73 12.80
CA ARG A 510 -5.43 16.13 12.33
C ARG A 510 -4.51 16.37 11.12
N ASN A 511 -4.68 15.55 10.08
CA ASN A 511 -3.73 15.47 8.96
C ASN A 511 -3.56 16.79 8.19
N ALA A 512 -4.64 17.54 7.96
CA ALA A 512 -4.57 18.82 7.26
C ALA A 512 -3.74 19.89 8.02
N GLU A 513 -3.76 19.86 9.35
CA GLU A 513 -2.95 20.76 10.18
C GLU A 513 -1.48 20.32 10.25
N ALA A 514 -1.23 19.01 10.22
CA ALA A 514 0.11 18.44 10.11
C ALA A 514 0.80 18.83 8.79
N ASP A 515 0.08 18.72 7.66
CA ASP A 515 0.56 19.20 6.36
C ASP A 515 0.77 20.73 6.36
N ALA A 516 -0.12 21.49 6.99
CA ALA A 516 0.01 22.95 7.11
C ALA A 516 1.23 23.36 7.95
N ALA A 517 1.63 22.58 8.97
CA ALA A 517 2.81 22.84 9.79
C ALA A 517 4.11 22.75 8.95
N PHE A 518 4.26 21.70 8.13
CA PHE A 518 5.43 21.57 7.25
C PHE A 518 5.47 22.60 6.13
N ASN A 519 4.33 22.93 5.54
CA ASN A 519 4.24 23.91 4.47
C ASN A 519 4.80 25.30 4.87
N ARG A 520 4.71 25.68 6.16
CA ARG A 520 5.31 26.93 6.68
C ARG A 520 6.84 26.94 6.57
N VAL A 521 7.49 25.83 6.91
CA VAL A 521 8.97 25.71 6.80
C VAL A 521 9.38 25.59 5.33
N LEU A 522 8.65 24.79 4.53
CA LEU A 522 8.91 24.64 3.08
C LEU A 522 8.78 25.95 2.30
N GLN A 523 7.86 26.85 2.66
CA GLN A 523 7.74 28.17 2.04
C GLN A 523 8.97 29.06 2.30
N ARG A 524 9.64 28.88 3.45
CA ARG A 524 10.85 29.62 3.86
C ARG A 524 12.12 28.97 3.31
N GLN A 525 12.17 27.64 3.27
CA GLN A 525 13.33 26.83 2.91
C GLN A 525 13.00 25.82 1.79
N PRO A 526 12.58 26.27 0.59
CA PRO A 526 12.02 25.39 -0.44
C PRO A 526 13.02 24.43 -1.09
N ALA A 527 14.33 24.64 -0.92
CA ALA A 527 15.39 23.80 -1.50
C ALA A 527 16.44 23.36 -0.46
N ASP A 528 16.19 23.57 0.84
CA ASP A 528 17.13 23.14 1.88
C ASP A 528 17.13 21.60 2.03
N PRO A 529 18.30 20.94 2.02
CA PRO A 529 18.38 19.48 2.14
C PRO A 529 17.79 18.91 3.44
N ALA A 530 18.00 19.57 4.58
CA ALA A 530 17.47 19.11 5.86
C ALA A 530 15.95 19.24 5.93
N THR A 531 15.40 20.36 5.43
CA THR A 531 13.94 20.56 5.31
C THR A 531 13.29 19.55 4.38
N ARG A 532 13.88 19.30 3.20
CA ARG A 532 13.33 18.35 2.24
C ARG A 532 13.45 16.90 2.73
N TYR A 533 14.50 16.56 3.48
CA TYR A 533 14.65 15.27 4.13
C TYR A 533 13.64 15.06 5.28
N ALA A 534 13.52 16.03 6.20
CA ALA A 534 12.55 15.96 7.30
C ALA A 534 11.09 15.89 6.80
N HIS A 535 10.77 16.62 5.74
CA HIS A 535 9.47 16.50 5.06
C HIS A 535 9.28 15.11 4.43
N GLY A 536 10.33 14.55 3.80
CA GLY A 536 10.31 13.19 3.28
C GLY A 536 10.02 12.13 4.34
N LEU A 537 10.63 12.23 5.53
CA LEU A 537 10.36 11.33 6.66
C LEU A 537 8.91 11.44 7.18
N TYR A 538 8.31 12.64 7.16
CA TYR A 538 6.91 12.84 7.56
C TYR A 538 5.91 12.32 6.53
N LEU A 539 6.23 12.45 5.24
CA LEU A 539 5.44 11.86 4.17
C LEU A 539 5.53 10.32 4.21
N GLU A 540 6.71 9.77 4.52
CA GLU A 540 6.92 8.34 4.78
C GLU A 540 6.10 7.86 6.00
N SER A 541 6.06 8.60 7.10
CA SER A 541 5.25 8.23 8.28
C SER A 541 3.73 8.28 8.04
N SER A 542 3.31 8.78 6.88
CA SER A 542 1.92 8.85 6.41
C SER A 542 1.65 7.94 5.20
N ASP A 543 2.57 7.02 4.85
CA ASP A 543 2.49 6.11 3.70
C ASP A 543 2.35 6.81 2.32
N ARG A 544 2.85 8.06 2.20
CA ARG A 544 2.75 8.91 0.99
C ARG A 544 3.98 8.81 0.08
N ASP A 545 4.45 7.59 -0.19
CA ASP A 545 5.73 7.30 -0.85
C ASP A 545 6.02 8.12 -2.13
N ALA A 546 5.04 8.29 -3.03
CA ALA A 546 5.23 9.10 -4.24
C ALA A 546 5.61 10.57 -3.92
N GLN A 547 4.99 11.15 -2.89
CA GLN A 547 5.29 12.52 -2.45
C GLN A 547 6.65 12.60 -1.75
N VAL A 548 7.12 11.51 -1.11
CA VAL A 548 8.49 11.42 -0.56
C VAL A 548 9.52 11.56 -1.69
N HIS A 549 9.34 10.81 -2.78
CA HIS A 549 10.22 10.91 -3.96
C HIS A 549 10.20 12.33 -4.57
N ASP A 550 9.01 12.92 -4.73
CA ASP A 550 8.85 14.27 -5.29
C ASP A 550 9.52 15.35 -4.41
N THR A 551 9.39 15.28 -3.07
CA THR A 551 10.02 16.26 -2.18
C THR A 551 11.54 16.14 -2.15
N LEU A 552 12.11 14.94 -2.25
CA LEU A 552 13.56 14.75 -2.30
C LEU A 552 14.15 15.27 -3.63
N ARG A 553 13.42 15.11 -4.75
CA ARG A 553 13.82 15.64 -6.06
C ARG A 553 13.80 17.16 -6.19
N ALA A 554 13.20 17.88 -5.24
CA ALA A 554 13.33 19.33 -5.15
C ALA A 554 14.74 19.79 -4.71
N VAL A 555 15.58 18.88 -4.20
CA VAL A 555 17.00 19.10 -3.93
C VAL A 555 17.83 18.53 -5.09
N PRO A 556 18.80 19.27 -5.66
CA PRO A 556 19.72 18.72 -6.66
C PRO A 556 20.49 17.50 -6.12
N GLN A 557 20.60 16.42 -6.90
CA GLN A 557 21.21 15.15 -6.45
C GLN A 557 22.63 15.29 -5.89
N GLY A 558 23.43 16.25 -6.39
CA GLY A 558 24.77 16.53 -5.86
C GLY A 558 24.80 17.12 -4.44
N ALA A 559 23.64 17.55 -3.90
CA ALA A 559 23.48 18.05 -2.54
C ALA A 559 22.71 17.07 -1.62
N TRP A 560 22.40 15.86 -2.08
CA TRP A 560 21.78 14.83 -1.25
C TRP A 560 22.77 14.30 -0.21
N THR A 561 22.27 14.06 1.01
CA THR A 561 23.00 13.29 2.05
C THR A 561 22.89 11.79 1.79
N ASP A 562 23.67 10.98 2.50
CA ASP A 562 23.54 9.52 2.43
C ASP A 562 22.19 9.03 3.00
N ASP A 563 21.66 9.73 3.99
CA ASP A 563 20.32 9.50 4.53
C ASP A 563 19.23 9.76 3.48
N MET A 564 19.33 10.85 2.70
CA MET A 564 18.41 11.12 1.59
C MET A 564 18.50 10.06 0.49
N ARG A 565 19.71 9.61 0.13
CA ARG A 565 19.92 8.50 -0.82
C ARG A 565 19.29 7.20 -0.31
N THR A 566 19.40 6.94 0.98
CA THR A 566 18.88 5.73 1.64
C THR A 566 17.35 5.75 1.71
N LEU A 567 16.76 6.88 2.11
CA LEU A 567 15.31 7.08 2.12
C LEU A 567 14.73 6.93 0.71
N ASP A 568 15.30 7.62 -0.29
CA ASP A 568 14.83 7.56 -1.67
C ASP A 568 14.94 6.13 -2.25
N LYS A 569 16.01 5.39 -1.96
CA LYS A 569 16.12 3.97 -2.34
C LYS A 569 15.03 3.11 -1.68
N ARG A 570 14.80 3.27 -0.37
CA ARG A 570 13.76 2.53 0.37
C ARG A 570 12.36 2.80 -0.19
N VAL A 571 12.05 4.07 -0.44
CA VAL A 571 10.78 4.54 -1.03
C VAL A 571 10.59 3.98 -2.43
N ARG A 572 11.61 4.08 -3.30
CA ARG A 572 11.54 3.51 -4.67
C ARG A 572 11.32 2.00 -4.67
N ARG A 573 11.95 1.25 -3.75
CA ARG A 573 11.64 -0.19 -3.56
C ARG A 573 10.19 -0.41 -3.13
N ARG A 574 9.67 0.30 -2.13
CA ARG A 574 8.25 0.18 -1.72
C ARG A 574 7.27 0.53 -2.85
N MET A 575 7.54 1.57 -3.62
CA MET A 575 6.72 1.92 -4.79
C MET A 575 6.72 0.82 -5.86
N THR A 576 7.89 0.23 -6.12
CA THR A 576 8.08 -0.89 -7.06
C THR A 576 7.34 -2.14 -6.57
N LEU A 577 7.47 -2.50 -5.30
CA LEU A 577 6.72 -3.59 -4.66
C LEU A 577 5.20 -3.35 -4.70
N ALA A 578 4.73 -2.14 -4.37
CA ALA A 578 3.31 -1.80 -4.43
C ALA A 578 2.76 -1.80 -5.86
N GLN A 579 3.59 -1.49 -6.87
CA GLN A 579 3.22 -1.67 -8.28
C GLN A 579 3.15 -3.16 -8.65
N ALA A 580 4.16 -3.96 -8.29
CA ALA A 580 4.18 -5.39 -8.54
C ALA A 580 2.99 -6.09 -7.87
N GLN A 581 2.69 -5.79 -6.60
CA GLN A 581 1.54 -6.36 -5.89
C GLN A 581 0.19 -5.95 -6.51
N ARG A 582 0.04 -4.72 -7.03
CA ARG A 582 -1.16 -4.33 -7.77
C ARG A 582 -1.33 -5.11 -9.07
N LEU A 583 -0.24 -5.40 -9.78
CA LEU A 583 -0.25 -6.26 -10.97
C LEU A 583 -0.56 -7.71 -10.60
N GLN A 584 0.00 -8.22 -9.50
CA GLN A 584 -0.27 -9.56 -8.95
C GLN A 584 -1.75 -9.73 -8.60
N ASN A 585 -2.34 -8.75 -7.90
CA ASN A 585 -3.77 -8.74 -7.55
C ASN A 585 -4.69 -8.59 -8.78
N GLN A 586 -4.15 -8.22 -9.96
CA GLN A 586 -4.85 -8.20 -11.25
C GLN A 586 -4.62 -9.50 -12.07
N GLY A 587 -3.90 -10.48 -11.54
CA GLY A 587 -3.51 -11.71 -12.24
C GLY A 587 -2.37 -11.53 -13.27
N ARG A 588 -1.66 -10.41 -13.24
CA ARG A 588 -0.62 -10.03 -14.23
C ARG A 588 0.79 -10.33 -13.69
N THR A 589 1.01 -11.55 -13.21
CA THR A 589 2.21 -11.95 -12.47
C THR A 589 3.52 -11.76 -13.25
N ASP A 590 3.58 -12.05 -14.54
CA ASP A 590 4.84 -11.87 -15.30
C ASP A 590 5.21 -10.39 -15.47
N GLU A 591 4.22 -9.49 -15.51
CA GLU A 591 4.48 -8.04 -15.47
C GLU A 591 4.92 -7.58 -14.06
N ALA A 592 4.36 -8.18 -13.01
CA ALA A 592 4.79 -7.95 -11.63
C ALA A 592 6.27 -8.37 -11.42
N SER A 593 6.64 -9.57 -11.88
CA SER A 593 8.03 -10.04 -11.88
C SER A 593 8.95 -9.15 -12.72
N ALA A 594 8.53 -8.72 -13.92
CA ALA A 594 9.34 -7.83 -14.77
C ALA A 594 9.60 -6.46 -14.11
N VAL A 595 8.64 -5.92 -13.35
CA VAL A 595 8.83 -4.70 -12.55
C VAL A 595 9.87 -4.89 -11.44
N LEU A 596 9.86 -6.03 -10.74
CA LEU A 596 10.85 -6.36 -9.71
C LEU A 596 12.25 -6.64 -10.30
N GLU A 597 12.35 -7.35 -11.43
CA GLU A 597 13.62 -7.55 -12.14
C GLU A 597 14.23 -6.23 -12.61
N ALA A 598 13.40 -5.29 -13.10
CA ALA A 598 13.86 -3.95 -13.44
C ALA A 598 14.37 -3.20 -12.21
N GLY A 599 13.67 -3.26 -11.06
CA GLY A 599 14.14 -2.66 -9.80
C GLY A 599 15.49 -3.23 -9.34
N LEU A 600 15.67 -4.55 -9.41
CA LEU A 600 16.94 -5.22 -9.13
C LEU A 600 18.07 -4.76 -10.08
N ALA A 601 17.79 -4.61 -11.37
CA ALA A 601 18.78 -4.14 -12.35
C ALA A 601 19.25 -2.69 -12.10
N HIS A 602 18.40 -1.84 -11.51
CA HIS A 602 18.75 -0.48 -11.10
C HIS A 602 19.39 -0.41 -9.69
N GLY A 603 19.60 -1.56 -9.03
CA GLY A 603 20.16 -1.64 -7.68
C GLY A 603 19.20 -1.22 -6.57
N GLU A 604 17.90 -1.22 -6.84
CA GLU A 604 16.84 -0.82 -5.90
C GLU A 604 16.31 -2.00 -5.06
N GLY A 605 16.38 -3.22 -5.59
CA GLY A 605 15.94 -4.44 -4.92
C GLY A 605 16.98 -5.15 -4.04
N ASP A 606 16.55 -6.22 -3.37
CA ASP A 606 17.32 -7.07 -2.45
C ASP A 606 17.03 -8.59 -2.63
N PRO A 607 17.69 -9.50 -1.88
CA PRO A 607 17.44 -10.94 -2.02
C PRO A 607 16.03 -11.41 -1.66
N ASP A 608 15.27 -10.63 -0.87
CA ASP A 608 13.89 -11.01 -0.53
C ASP A 608 12.94 -10.72 -1.72
N ASP A 609 13.27 -9.75 -2.60
CA ASP A 609 12.57 -9.58 -3.89
C ASP A 609 12.77 -10.80 -4.82
N LEU A 610 13.95 -11.42 -4.78
CA LEU A 610 14.23 -12.66 -5.52
C LEU A 610 13.44 -13.85 -4.93
N LEU A 611 13.33 -13.95 -3.60
CA LEU A 611 12.48 -14.96 -2.95
C LEU A 611 11.00 -14.78 -3.33
N LEU A 612 10.48 -13.56 -3.31
CA LEU A 612 9.10 -13.26 -3.71
C LEU A 612 8.81 -13.67 -5.16
N MET A 613 9.73 -13.37 -6.09
CA MET A 613 9.60 -13.81 -7.48
C MET A 613 9.75 -15.33 -7.66
N ALA A 614 10.54 -15.98 -6.80
CA ALA A 614 10.69 -17.44 -6.80
C ALA A 614 9.40 -18.11 -6.33
N ASP A 615 8.81 -17.64 -5.23
CA ASP A 615 7.54 -18.14 -4.70
C ASP A 615 6.41 -17.91 -5.73
N TRP A 616 6.29 -16.73 -6.37
CA TRP A 616 5.34 -16.48 -7.48
C TRP A 616 5.58 -17.32 -8.76
N ALA A 617 6.79 -17.85 -8.96
CA ALA A 617 7.06 -18.78 -10.05
C ALA A 617 6.67 -20.21 -9.64
N ALA A 618 6.98 -20.62 -8.40
CA ALA A 618 6.60 -21.91 -7.84
C ALA A 618 5.08 -22.09 -7.72
N GLU A 619 4.34 -21.08 -7.26
CA GLU A 619 2.87 -21.06 -7.20
C GLU A 619 2.21 -21.30 -8.57
N ARG A 620 2.89 -20.93 -9.66
CA ARG A 620 2.43 -21.11 -11.05
C ARG A 620 2.97 -22.38 -11.71
N GLY A 621 3.73 -23.20 -10.99
CA GLY A 621 4.36 -24.42 -11.51
C GLY A 621 5.60 -24.19 -12.37
N ASP A 622 6.13 -22.96 -12.46
CA ASP A 622 7.38 -22.66 -13.18
C ASP A 622 8.59 -22.89 -12.25
N HIS A 623 8.77 -24.15 -11.85
CA HIS A 623 9.82 -24.56 -10.92
C HIS A 623 11.23 -24.28 -11.43
N ARG A 624 11.44 -24.17 -12.76
CA ARG A 624 12.74 -23.81 -13.34
C ARG A 624 13.06 -22.33 -13.16
N LYS A 625 12.08 -21.46 -13.36
CA LYS A 625 12.24 -20.03 -13.10
C LYS A 625 12.37 -19.76 -11.59
N ALA A 626 11.62 -20.48 -10.76
CA ALA A 626 11.78 -20.46 -9.30
C ALA A 626 13.20 -20.86 -8.87
N LEU A 627 13.69 -22.01 -9.34
CA LEU A 627 15.07 -22.49 -9.10
C LEU A 627 16.12 -21.43 -9.47
N GLY A 628 15.99 -20.80 -10.64
CA GLY A 628 16.91 -19.74 -11.08
C GLY A 628 16.91 -18.49 -10.18
N TYR A 629 15.78 -18.16 -9.55
CA TYR A 629 15.72 -17.09 -8.55
C TYR A 629 16.32 -17.54 -7.20
N TYR A 630 16.01 -18.74 -6.71
CA TYR A 630 16.60 -19.27 -5.47
C TYR A 630 18.13 -19.41 -5.58
N GLU A 631 18.66 -19.88 -6.71
CA GLU A 631 20.11 -19.95 -6.95
C GLU A 631 20.79 -18.56 -6.89
N ARG A 632 20.12 -17.51 -7.39
CA ARG A 632 20.61 -16.11 -7.29
C ARG A 632 20.60 -15.60 -5.85
N VAL A 633 19.64 -16.00 -5.02
CA VAL A 633 19.67 -15.72 -3.57
C VAL A 633 20.88 -16.40 -2.94
N LEU A 634 21.13 -17.68 -3.25
CA LEU A 634 22.24 -18.45 -2.68
C LEU A 634 23.63 -17.98 -3.14
N GLN A 635 23.74 -17.30 -4.29
CA GLN A 635 25.00 -16.63 -4.68
C GLN A 635 25.38 -15.49 -3.72
N VAL A 636 24.40 -14.80 -3.13
CA VAL A 636 24.61 -13.69 -2.19
C VAL A 636 24.58 -14.17 -0.73
N GLN A 637 23.69 -15.11 -0.42
CA GLN A 637 23.48 -15.66 0.92
C GLN A 637 23.47 -17.20 0.88
N PRO A 638 24.65 -17.88 0.79
CA PRO A 638 24.73 -19.34 0.61
C PRO A 638 24.07 -20.18 1.72
N GLN A 639 23.80 -19.57 2.87
CA GLN A 639 23.24 -20.21 4.05
C GLN A 639 21.74 -19.91 4.26
N ARG A 640 21.08 -19.15 3.36
CA ARG A 640 19.67 -18.76 3.54
C ARG A 640 18.76 -19.98 3.42
N ALA A 641 18.14 -20.39 4.52
CA ALA A 641 17.43 -21.66 4.63
C ALA A 641 16.22 -21.74 3.69
N GLU A 642 15.48 -20.65 3.51
CA GLU A 642 14.31 -20.55 2.64
C GLU A 642 14.67 -20.74 1.16
N ALA A 643 15.81 -20.18 0.71
CA ALA A 643 16.28 -20.39 -0.66
C ALA A 643 16.80 -21.83 -0.86
N ARG A 644 17.48 -22.41 0.14
CA ARG A 644 17.91 -23.82 0.09
C ARG A 644 16.71 -24.77 0.08
N LEU A 645 15.63 -24.42 0.78
CA LEU A 645 14.36 -25.14 0.79
C LEU A 645 13.66 -25.06 -0.58
N GLY A 646 13.51 -23.86 -1.15
CA GLY A 646 12.92 -23.67 -2.48
C GLY A 646 13.66 -24.38 -3.62
N VAL A 647 14.99 -24.52 -3.51
CA VAL A 647 15.79 -25.38 -4.41
C VAL A 647 15.39 -26.86 -4.28
N MET A 648 15.20 -27.36 -3.05
CA MET A 648 14.77 -28.75 -2.82
C MET A 648 13.34 -28.99 -3.33
N GLU A 649 12.42 -28.06 -3.09
CA GLU A 649 11.04 -28.08 -3.60
C GLU A 649 11.03 -28.13 -5.14
N SER A 650 11.89 -27.34 -5.78
CA SER A 650 12.06 -27.36 -7.24
C SER A 650 12.56 -28.72 -7.75
N TRP A 651 13.49 -29.37 -7.03
CA TRP A 651 13.95 -30.73 -7.39
C TRP A 651 12.89 -31.81 -7.12
N ILE A 652 12.04 -31.66 -6.09
CA ILE A 652 10.90 -32.55 -5.86
C ILE A 652 9.92 -32.47 -7.05
N ALA A 653 9.64 -31.26 -7.54
CA ALA A 653 8.78 -31.06 -8.70
C ALA A 653 9.39 -31.63 -10.01
N GLU A 654 10.72 -31.62 -10.15
CA GLU A 654 11.42 -32.34 -11.25
C GLU A 654 11.58 -33.86 -10.99
N GLY A 655 11.19 -34.37 -9.83
CA GLY A 655 11.22 -35.80 -9.45
C GLY A 655 12.56 -36.31 -8.88
N ASP A 656 13.55 -35.44 -8.67
CA ASP A 656 14.90 -35.82 -8.19
C ASP A 656 14.99 -35.88 -6.66
N LEU A 657 14.26 -36.82 -6.07
CA LEU A 657 14.28 -37.08 -4.61
C LEU A 657 15.66 -37.55 -4.10
N ALA A 658 16.53 -38.07 -4.98
CA ALA A 658 17.87 -38.52 -4.60
C ALA A 658 18.77 -37.32 -4.27
N ARG A 659 18.74 -36.29 -5.11
CA ARG A 659 19.50 -35.04 -4.91
C ARG A 659 19.04 -34.27 -3.68
N VAL A 660 17.74 -34.28 -3.37
CA VAL A 660 17.17 -33.71 -2.13
C VAL A 660 17.74 -34.41 -0.90
N ARG A 661 17.70 -35.76 -0.84
CA ARG A 661 18.31 -36.52 0.26
C ARG A 661 19.80 -36.24 0.41
N GLN A 662 20.54 -36.17 -0.69
CA GLN A 662 21.98 -35.85 -0.66
C GLN A 662 22.24 -34.45 -0.10
N ALA A 663 21.45 -33.44 -0.49
CA ALA A 663 21.61 -32.07 -0.03
C ALA A 663 21.31 -31.90 1.46
N LEU A 664 20.26 -32.55 1.98
CA LEU A 664 19.94 -32.56 3.41
C LEU A 664 21.00 -33.30 4.24
N ALA A 665 21.49 -34.46 3.75
CA ALA A 665 22.53 -35.23 4.42
C ALA A 665 23.88 -34.49 4.44
N ALA A 666 24.23 -33.76 3.38
CA ALA A 666 25.44 -32.95 3.31
C ALA A 666 25.37 -31.74 4.25
N GLN A 667 24.20 -31.10 4.36
CA GLN A 667 24.00 -29.97 5.24
C GLN A 667 22.51 -29.80 5.61
N PRO A 668 22.11 -30.05 6.87
CA PRO A 668 20.74 -29.82 7.32
C PRO A 668 20.27 -28.38 7.12
N LEU A 669 18.95 -28.19 7.04
CA LEU A 669 18.33 -26.86 7.13
C LEU A 669 18.18 -26.48 8.60
N GLN A 670 18.40 -25.20 8.91
CA GLN A 670 18.18 -24.63 10.24
C GLN A 670 17.26 -23.43 10.08
N PHE A 671 16.20 -23.39 10.89
CA PHE A 671 15.18 -22.35 10.90
C PHE A 671 15.09 -21.76 12.31
N THR A 672 14.76 -20.47 12.42
CA THR A 672 14.39 -19.85 13.70
C THR A 672 12.95 -20.21 14.06
N ASP A 673 12.56 -20.05 15.33
CA ASP A 673 11.17 -20.26 15.78
C ASP A 673 10.19 -19.23 15.14
N GLU A 674 10.69 -18.17 14.50
CA GLU A 674 9.91 -17.16 13.75
C GLU A 674 9.62 -17.59 12.29
N GLN A 675 10.25 -18.65 11.79
CA GLN A 675 10.15 -19.11 10.39
C GLN A 675 9.16 -20.29 10.24
N SER A 676 8.00 -20.21 10.89
CA SER A 676 6.97 -21.27 10.91
C SER A 676 6.54 -21.73 9.52
N ASP A 677 6.33 -20.82 8.58
CA ASP A 677 5.97 -21.14 7.19
C ASP A 677 7.07 -21.93 6.44
N ALA A 678 8.34 -21.61 6.70
CA ALA A 678 9.46 -22.34 6.10
C ALA A 678 9.63 -23.73 6.75
N GLN A 679 9.37 -23.85 8.06
CA GLN A 679 9.35 -25.15 8.75
C GLN A 679 8.17 -26.02 8.29
N ARG A 680 7.00 -25.41 8.01
CA ARG A 680 5.83 -26.08 7.43
C ARG A 680 6.13 -26.60 6.01
N ARG A 681 6.68 -25.75 5.15
CA ARG A 681 7.20 -26.14 3.82
C ARG A 681 8.26 -27.25 3.91
N TYR A 682 9.18 -27.20 4.88
CA TYR A 682 10.14 -28.28 5.11
C TYR A 682 9.48 -29.60 5.56
N ALA A 683 8.36 -29.56 6.28
CA ALA A 683 7.58 -30.76 6.56
C ALA A 683 7.00 -31.38 5.26
N GLU A 684 6.59 -30.58 4.27
CA GLU A 684 6.16 -31.07 2.95
C GLU A 684 7.32 -31.74 2.18
N VAL A 685 8.54 -31.20 2.27
CA VAL A 685 9.77 -31.84 1.76
C VAL A 685 10.01 -33.21 2.43
N LEU A 686 9.91 -33.30 3.75
CA LEU A 686 10.03 -34.58 4.47
C LEU A 686 8.96 -35.59 4.05
N VAL A 687 7.72 -35.14 3.81
CA VAL A 687 6.63 -35.97 3.30
C VAL A 687 6.91 -36.51 1.90
N ALA A 688 7.47 -35.69 1.00
CA ALA A 688 7.89 -36.12 -0.33
C ALA A 688 9.04 -37.15 -0.29
N LEU A 689 9.87 -37.12 0.75
CA LEU A 689 10.91 -38.13 1.02
C LEU A 689 10.37 -39.40 1.69
N GLY A 690 9.12 -39.40 2.16
CA GLY A 690 8.47 -40.51 2.87
C GLY A 690 8.49 -40.41 4.40
N GLU A 691 9.16 -39.40 4.97
CA GLU A 691 9.44 -39.26 6.41
C GLU A 691 8.28 -38.60 7.18
N LYS A 692 7.05 -39.11 6.99
CA LYS A 692 5.81 -38.52 7.53
C LYS A 692 5.82 -38.33 9.05
N GLU A 693 6.43 -39.26 9.79
CA GLU A 693 6.51 -39.20 11.26
C GLU A 693 7.53 -38.16 11.75
N GLU A 694 8.56 -37.86 10.96
CA GLU A 694 9.48 -36.74 11.25
C GLU A 694 8.81 -35.40 10.92
N ALA A 695 8.12 -35.32 9.79
CA ALA A 695 7.32 -34.16 9.40
C ALA A 695 6.23 -33.81 10.44
N ALA A 696 5.48 -34.79 10.94
CA ALA A 696 4.48 -34.58 11.99
C ALA A 696 5.11 -34.04 13.29
N ARG A 697 6.19 -34.68 13.77
CA ARG A 697 6.91 -34.23 14.98
C ARG A 697 7.51 -32.83 14.84
N LEU A 698 7.98 -32.45 13.64
CA LEU A 698 8.41 -31.08 13.34
C LEU A 698 7.24 -30.10 13.48
N LEU A 699 6.11 -30.35 12.82
CA LEU A 699 4.93 -29.49 12.87
C LEU A 699 4.38 -29.33 14.30
N GLU A 700 4.33 -30.42 15.07
CA GLU A 700 3.94 -30.40 16.50
C GLU A 700 4.91 -29.56 17.34
N HIS A 701 6.22 -29.69 17.11
CA HIS A 701 7.25 -28.92 17.82
C HIS A 701 7.16 -27.41 17.54
N VAL A 702 6.90 -27.03 16.29
CA VAL A 702 6.70 -25.62 15.89
C VAL A 702 5.40 -25.08 16.49
N ALA A 703 4.29 -25.82 16.39
CA ALA A 703 3.00 -25.42 16.95
C ALA A 703 3.03 -25.25 18.48
N ALA A 704 3.90 -25.99 19.18
CA ALA A 704 4.09 -25.87 20.62
C ALA A 704 4.92 -24.64 21.05
N ARG A 705 5.62 -23.98 20.12
CA ARG A 705 6.53 -22.84 20.39
C ARG A 705 6.00 -21.49 19.92
N GLN A 706 5.03 -21.46 19.01
CA GLN A 706 4.43 -20.21 18.58
C GLN A 706 3.78 -19.44 19.74
N ALA A 707 3.97 -18.12 19.77
CA ALA A 707 3.37 -17.24 20.77
C ALA A 707 1.86 -17.05 20.58
N LEU A 708 1.36 -17.30 19.37
CA LEU A 708 -0.06 -17.33 19.04
C LEU A 708 -0.45 -18.74 18.59
N PRO A 709 -1.66 -19.22 18.92
CA PRO A 709 -2.15 -20.53 18.45
C PRO A 709 -2.25 -20.59 16.91
N ASP A 710 -1.65 -21.61 16.31
CA ASP A 710 -1.71 -21.86 14.86
C ASP A 710 -2.44 -23.20 14.59
N PRO A 711 -3.74 -23.17 14.23
CA PRO A 711 -4.51 -24.37 13.92
C PRO A 711 -4.03 -25.13 12.68
N LEU A 712 -3.33 -24.46 11.75
CA LEU A 712 -2.93 -25.05 10.47
C LEU A 712 -1.83 -26.10 10.67
N LEU A 713 -0.81 -25.79 11.48
CA LEU A 713 0.27 -26.73 11.79
C LEU A 713 -0.24 -28.01 12.47
N ARG A 714 -1.16 -27.87 13.44
CA ARG A 714 -1.72 -29.01 14.16
C ARG A 714 -2.62 -29.88 13.27
N ARG A 715 -3.41 -29.26 12.37
CA ARG A 715 -4.15 -29.98 11.33
C ARG A 715 -3.23 -30.77 10.41
N ASP A 716 -2.18 -30.13 9.90
CA ASP A 716 -1.27 -30.76 8.95
C ASP A 716 -0.49 -31.92 9.61
N ALA A 717 -0.08 -31.77 10.88
CA ALA A 717 0.46 -32.89 11.67
C ALA A 717 -0.55 -34.05 11.82
N ALA A 718 -1.81 -33.74 12.17
CA ALA A 718 -2.87 -34.75 12.34
C ALA A 718 -3.09 -35.57 11.06
N ARG A 719 -3.11 -34.92 9.89
CA ARG A 719 -3.24 -35.57 8.57
C ARG A 719 -2.11 -36.55 8.27
N LEU A 720 -0.89 -36.26 8.72
CA LEU A 720 0.27 -37.13 8.48
C LEU A 720 0.25 -38.41 9.34
N VAL A 721 -0.30 -38.34 10.55
CA VAL A 721 -0.37 -39.49 11.46
C VAL A 721 -1.70 -40.27 11.40
N ALA A 722 -2.78 -39.69 10.86
CA ALA A 722 -4.14 -40.27 10.85
C ALA A 722 -4.26 -41.72 10.38
N ALA A 723 -3.45 -42.15 9.41
CA ALA A 723 -3.46 -43.53 8.91
C ALA A 723 -2.82 -44.54 9.89
N ASN A 724 -1.81 -44.11 10.67
CA ASN A 724 -1.00 -44.99 11.52
C ASN A 724 -1.40 -44.88 13.01
N ASP A 725 -1.70 -43.67 13.47
CA ASP A 725 -2.16 -43.37 14.83
C ASP A 725 -3.37 -42.41 14.77
N PRO A 726 -4.58 -42.97 14.53
CA PRO A 726 -5.79 -42.17 14.43
C PRO A 726 -6.21 -41.55 15.77
N GLN A 727 -5.75 -42.06 16.92
CA GLN A 727 -6.07 -41.44 18.21
C GLN A 727 -5.24 -40.18 18.44
N ARG A 728 -3.93 -40.23 18.16
CA ARG A 728 -3.08 -39.02 18.15
C ARG A 728 -3.56 -38.01 17.10
N ALA A 729 -4.01 -38.45 15.93
CA ALA A 729 -4.60 -37.56 14.93
C ALA A 729 -5.86 -36.84 15.47
N LEU A 730 -6.77 -37.56 16.12
CA LEU A 730 -7.96 -36.95 16.75
C LEU A 730 -7.57 -35.97 17.88
N ASP A 731 -6.55 -36.27 18.68
CA ASP A 731 -6.05 -35.36 19.72
C ASP A 731 -5.41 -34.08 19.11
N LEU A 732 -4.65 -34.23 18.02
CA LEU A 732 -4.08 -33.11 17.26
C LEU A 732 -5.16 -32.25 16.58
N TYR A 733 -6.20 -32.88 16.01
CA TYR A 733 -7.35 -32.17 15.48
C TYR A 733 -8.16 -31.46 16.59
N ALA A 734 -8.25 -32.04 17.79
CA ALA A 734 -8.94 -31.41 18.91
C ALA A 734 -8.18 -30.16 19.38
N ALA A 735 -6.85 -30.23 19.45
CA ALA A 735 -6.00 -29.07 19.69
C ALA A 735 -6.17 -28.01 18.59
N ALA A 736 -6.10 -28.39 17.31
CA ALA A 736 -6.33 -27.49 16.18
C ALA A 736 -7.71 -26.82 16.21
N MET A 737 -8.76 -27.56 16.58
CA MET A 737 -10.11 -27.02 16.77
C MET A 737 -10.20 -26.06 17.96
N ALA A 738 -9.39 -26.23 19.01
CA ALA A 738 -9.32 -25.28 20.13
C ALA A 738 -8.55 -24.00 19.77
N ASP A 739 -7.47 -24.11 18.99
CA ASP A 739 -6.73 -22.95 18.44
C ASP A 739 -7.66 -22.11 17.53
N ALA A 740 -8.42 -22.78 16.66
CA ALA A 740 -9.43 -22.19 15.79
C ALA A 740 -10.74 -21.79 16.52
N GLN A 741 -10.78 -21.83 17.86
CA GLN A 741 -11.91 -21.43 18.71
C GLN A 741 -13.23 -22.18 18.42
N MET A 742 -13.15 -23.38 17.85
CA MET A 742 -14.29 -24.23 17.50
C MET A 742 -14.78 -25.05 18.71
N ILE A 743 -13.87 -25.37 19.64
CA ILE A 743 -14.11 -25.94 20.97
C ILE A 743 -13.26 -25.21 22.02
N SER A 744 -13.53 -25.40 23.32
CA SER A 744 -12.65 -24.84 24.36
C SER A 744 -11.35 -25.66 24.52
N HIS A 745 -10.28 -25.02 25.01
CA HIS A 745 -9.03 -25.73 25.31
C HIS A 745 -9.23 -26.83 26.37
N SER A 746 -10.18 -26.65 27.30
CA SER A 746 -10.58 -27.68 28.27
C SER A 746 -11.39 -28.84 27.68
N GLN A 747 -11.89 -28.73 26.45
CA GLN A 747 -12.53 -29.81 25.69
C GLN A 747 -11.53 -30.52 24.74
N ALA A 748 -10.35 -29.94 24.51
CA ALA A 748 -9.31 -30.54 23.67
C ALA A 748 -8.37 -31.47 24.44
N SER A 749 -8.14 -31.23 25.73
CA SER A 749 -7.20 -32.01 26.55
C SER A 749 -7.68 -32.19 28.01
N PRO A 750 -8.14 -33.39 28.41
CA PRO A 750 -8.40 -34.56 27.55
C PRO A 750 -9.54 -34.29 26.56
N ARG A 751 -9.51 -34.97 25.42
CA ARG A 751 -10.46 -34.81 24.31
C ARG A 751 -11.90 -35.16 24.72
N ASP A 752 -12.84 -34.24 24.53
CA ASP A 752 -14.28 -34.49 24.62
C ASP A 752 -14.84 -34.83 23.23
N ASP A 753 -14.95 -36.12 22.93
CA ASP A 753 -15.48 -36.63 21.66
C ASP A 753 -16.89 -36.06 21.33
N ARG A 754 -17.70 -35.72 22.33
CA ARG A 754 -19.07 -35.20 22.12
C ARG A 754 -19.06 -33.73 21.72
N ALA A 755 -18.15 -32.95 22.30
CA ALA A 755 -17.92 -31.57 21.89
C ALA A 755 -17.26 -31.52 20.50
N MET A 756 -16.25 -32.34 20.27
CA MET A 756 -15.50 -32.41 19.02
C MET A 756 -16.36 -32.88 17.85
N THR A 757 -17.10 -33.99 17.98
CA THR A 757 -18.01 -34.43 16.91
C THR A 757 -19.13 -33.42 16.66
N PHE A 758 -19.68 -32.75 17.69
CA PHE A 758 -20.64 -31.65 17.47
C PHE A 758 -20.01 -30.47 16.72
N ALA A 759 -18.74 -30.15 17.02
CA ALA A 759 -17.96 -29.11 16.35
C ALA A 759 -17.44 -29.51 14.95
N SER A 760 -17.55 -30.77 14.53
CA SER A 760 -17.25 -31.21 13.15
C SER A 760 -18.36 -30.88 12.13
N ARG A 761 -19.54 -30.44 12.59
CA ARG A 761 -20.68 -30.11 11.71
C ARG A 761 -20.35 -28.98 10.73
N ALA A 762 -20.71 -29.16 9.45
CA ALA A 762 -20.39 -28.19 8.38
C ALA A 762 -21.22 -26.90 8.49
N LYS A 763 -20.67 -25.74 8.09
CA LYS A 763 -21.39 -24.46 8.03
C LYS A 763 -21.06 -23.67 6.76
N ASP A 764 -22.06 -22.98 6.22
CA ASP A 764 -21.91 -22.16 5.01
C ASP A 764 -20.93 -20.99 5.19
N THR A 765 -20.77 -20.51 6.43
CA THR A 765 -19.89 -19.39 6.79
C THR A 765 -18.47 -19.81 7.15
N ASP A 766 -18.13 -21.11 7.09
CA ASP A 766 -16.76 -21.56 7.39
C ASP A 766 -15.78 -21.10 6.32
N ASP A 767 -14.63 -20.58 6.74
CA ASP A 767 -13.46 -20.44 5.87
C ASP A 767 -12.89 -21.81 5.46
N TRP A 768 -11.84 -21.80 4.63
CA TRP A 768 -11.23 -23.02 4.11
C TRP A 768 -10.63 -23.93 5.20
N LEU A 769 -10.11 -23.35 6.30
CA LEU A 769 -9.42 -24.09 7.36
C LEU A 769 -10.42 -24.67 8.36
N ALA A 770 -11.43 -23.89 8.77
CA ALA A 770 -12.53 -24.37 9.58
C ALA A 770 -13.31 -25.49 8.86
N ARG A 771 -13.56 -25.34 7.55
CA ARG A 771 -14.19 -26.37 6.72
C ARG A 771 -13.33 -27.63 6.59
N SER A 772 -12.02 -27.47 6.41
CA SER A 772 -11.05 -28.57 6.39
C SER A 772 -11.05 -29.34 7.70
N LEU A 773 -10.90 -28.65 8.84
CA LEU A 773 -10.92 -29.27 10.17
C LEU A 773 -12.23 -30.01 10.44
N ARG A 774 -13.37 -29.44 10.06
CA ARG A 774 -14.67 -30.09 10.13
C ARG A 774 -14.70 -31.38 9.32
N SER A 775 -14.31 -31.34 8.03
CA SER A 775 -14.31 -32.53 7.15
C SER A 775 -13.34 -33.60 7.65
N ASP A 776 -12.10 -33.23 7.96
CA ASP A 776 -11.05 -34.17 8.41
C ASP A 776 -11.48 -34.94 9.68
N VAL A 777 -12.12 -34.25 10.63
CA VAL A 777 -12.65 -34.85 11.87
C VAL A 777 -13.91 -35.67 11.61
N ASP A 778 -14.84 -35.16 10.80
CA ASP A 778 -16.10 -35.85 10.48
C ASP A 778 -15.81 -37.18 9.74
N GLU A 779 -14.91 -37.14 8.76
CA GLU A 779 -14.43 -38.31 8.02
C GLU A 779 -13.66 -39.30 8.92
N LEU A 780 -12.71 -38.84 9.74
CA LEU A 780 -11.90 -39.75 10.56
C LEU A 780 -12.74 -40.46 11.64
N TYR A 781 -13.66 -39.76 12.31
CA TYR A 781 -14.61 -40.41 13.24
C TYR A 781 -15.53 -41.38 12.49
N GLN A 782 -16.10 -40.98 11.35
CA GLN A 782 -16.97 -41.89 10.59
C GLN A 782 -16.22 -43.15 10.13
N GLN A 783 -14.98 -43.03 9.65
CA GLN A 783 -14.14 -44.16 9.28
C GLN A 783 -13.79 -45.07 10.46
N ARG A 784 -13.57 -44.52 11.66
CA ARG A 784 -13.19 -45.28 12.86
C ARG A 784 -14.36 -45.87 13.66
N ASN A 785 -15.56 -45.30 13.57
CA ASN A 785 -16.69 -45.76 14.35
C ASN A 785 -17.23 -47.10 13.81
N THR A 786 -17.37 -48.12 14.65
CA THR A 786 -18.00 -49.39 14.27
C THR A 786 -19.51 -49.25 14.31
N ASN A 787 -20.18 -49.70 13.24
CA ASN A 787 -21.63 -49.56 13.08
C ASN A 787 -22.30 -50.93 12.96
N VAL A 788 -23.53 -51.01 13.48
CA VAL A 788 -24.43 -52.16 13.29
C VAL A 788 -25.77 -51.61 12.81
N THR A 789 -26.23 -52.05 11.64
CA THR A 789 -27.52 -51.63 11.09
C THR A 789 -28.41 -52.85 10.86
N LEU A 790 -29.63 -52.81 11.41
CA LEU A 790 -30.68 -53.78 11.14
C LEU A 790 -31.77 -53.10 10.31
N MET A 791 -32.04 -53.64 9.12
CA MET A 791 -33.06 -53.15 8.19
C MET A 791 -34.12 -54.22 7.93
N HIS A 792 -35.37 -53.77 7.76
CA HIS A 792 -36.44 -54.57 7.17
C HIS A 792 -37.03 -53.80 5.97
N ASP A 793 -37.17 -54.50 4.86
CA ASP A 793 -37.68 -53.98 3.58
C ASP A 793 -38.82 -54.87 3.06
N TYR A 794 -39.85 -54.22 2.51
CA TYR A 794 -41.00 -54.86 1.88
C TYR A 794 -41.20 -54.34 0.46
N GLY A 795 -41.03 -55.22 -0.53
CA GLY A 795 -41.21 -54.92 -1.94
C GLY A 795 -42.47 -55.55 -2.54
N TRP A 796 -43.05 -54.91 -3.55
CA TRP A 796 -44.23 -55.43 -4.26
C TRP A 796 -44.27 -55.04 -5.75
N ARG A 797 -44.82 -55.96 -6.56
CA ARG A 797 -45.10 -55.86 -8.00
C ARG A 797 -46.44 -56.54 -8.25
N LYS A 798 -47.54 -55.82 -7.98
CA LYS A 798 -48.91 -56.38 -7.91
C LYS A 798 -49.82 -55.99 -9.07
N ASN A 799 -49.59 -54.85 -9.71
CA ASN A 799 -50.53 -54.24 -10.67
C ASN A 799 -50.19 -54.56 -12.13
N ASP A 800 -49.01 -55.16 -12.36
CA ASP A 800 -48.38 -55.45 -13.65
C ASP A 800 -48.02 -56.95 -13.82
N GLY A 801 -48.28 -57.79 -12.80
CA GLY A 801 -47.84 -59.19 -12.75
C GLY A 801 -48.96 -60.24 -12.59
N THR A 802 -48.79 -61.36 -13.31
CA THR A 802 -49.68 -62.53 -13.34
C THR A 802 -49.46 -63.43 -12.11
N PRO A 803 -50.52 -63.93 -11.45
CA PRO A 803 -50.40 -64.83 -10.30
C PRO A 803 -49.56 -66.09 -10.62
N GLY A 804 -48.68 -66.49 -9.72
CA GLY A 804 -47.83 -67.69 -9.87
C GLY A 804 -46.71 -67.56 -10.90
N ILE A 805 -46.65 -66.47 -11.68
CA ILE A 805 -45.68 -66.29 -12.77
C ILE A 805 -44.77 -65.07 -12.50
N SER A 806 -45.29 -63.87 -12.76
CA SER A 806 -44.52 -62.62 -12.80
C SER A 806 -44.85 -61.64 -11.68
N ARG A 807 -45.99 -61.82 -10.99
CA ARG A 807 -46.28 -61.12 -9.74
C ARG A 807 -45.20 -61.42 -8.71
N LEU A 808 -44.84 -60.43 -7.89
CA LEU A 808 -43.88 -60.64 -6.82
C LEU A 808 -44.20 -59.77 -5.60
N SER A 809 -44.03 -60.34 -4.41
CA SER A 809 -43.78 -59.58 -3.19
C SER A 809 -42.56 -60.14 -2.46
N THR A 810 -41.78 -59.26 -1.85
CA THR A 810 -40.52 -59.58 -1.18
C THR A 810 -40.53 -59.07 0.25
N GLN A 811 -39.94 -59.85 1.16
CA GLN A 811 -39.69 -59.48 2.55
C GLN A 811 -38.21 -59.72 2.85
N THR A 812 -37.45 -58.64 3.01
CA THR A 812 -36.01 -58.69 3.25
C THR A 812 -35.72 -58.22 4.67
N THR A 813 -35.06 -59.04 5.48
CA THR A 813 -34.46 -58.62 6.75
C THR A 813 -32.95 -58.72 6.63
N LEU A 814 -32.27 -57.61 6.89
CA LEU A 814 -30.84 -57.43 6.62
C LEU A 814 -30.13 -56.93 7.86
N LEU A 815 -29.13 -57.68 8.32
CA LEU A 815 -28.19 -57.26 9.35
C LEU A 815 -26.84 -56.96 8.68
N HIS A 816 -26.31 -55.76 8.90
CA HIS A 816 -25.01 -55.33 8.43
C HIS A 816 -24.16 -54.86 9.61
N VAL A 817 -22.90 -55.28 9.64
CA VAL A 817 -21.89 -54.85 10.61
C VAL A 817 -20.68 -54.39 9.83
N ASP A 818 -20.25 -53.16 10.06
CA ASP A 818 -19.10 -52.55 9.39
C ASP A 818 -18.16 -51.87 10.40
N THR A 819 -16.86 -52.08 10.23
CA THR A 819 -15.83 -51.74 11.22
C THR A 819 -14.51 -51.33 10.53
N PRO A 820 -13.71 -50.39 11.07
CA PRO A 820 -12.40 -50.06 10.51
C PRO A 820 -11.46 -51.27 10.49
N TRP A 821 -10.74 -51.45 9.39
CA TRP A 821 -9.62 -52.39 9.30
C TRP A 821 -8.56 -51.85 8.32
N GLU A 822 -7.34 -51.67 8.80
CA GLU A 822 -6.24 -50.97 8.10
C GLU A 822 -6.70 -49.57 7.64
N ASP A 823 -6.51 -49.23 6.36
CA ASP A 823 -6.89 -47.98 5.72
C ASP A 823 -8.33 -47.97 5.14
N GLY A 824 -9.15 -48.94 5.52
CA GLY A 824 -10.52 -49.11 5.01
C GLY A 824 -11.51 -49.62 6.06
N ARG A 825 -12.64 -50.13 5.59
CA ARG A 825 -13.67 -50.76 6.42
C ARG A 825 -13.94 -52.18 5.97
N ALA A 826 -13.87 -53.11 6.91
CA ALA A 826 -14.38 -54.46 6.75
C ALA A 826 -15.89 -54.48 7.00
N PHE A 827 -16.63 -55.34 6.31
CA PHE A 827 -18.03 -55.57 6.60
C PHE A 827 -18.42 -57.04 6.56
N ALA A 828 -19.44 -57.38 7.35
CA ALA A 828 -20.15 -58.65 7.32
C ALA A 828 -21.65 -58.39 7.22
N ARG A 829 -22.37 -59.24 6.49
CA ARG A 829 -23.78 -59.06 6.16
C ARG A 829 -24.51 -60.40 6.15
N VAL A 830 -25.70 -60.39 6.74
CA VAL A 830 -26.66 -61.49 6.69
C VAL A 830 -28.00 -60.94 6.22
N GLU A 831 -28.51 -61.45 5.11
CA GLU A 831 -29.86 -61.16 4.62
C GLU A 831 -30.72 -62.42 4.71
N ARG A 832 -32.00 -62.24 5.03
CA ARG A 832 -33.05 -63.24 4.83
C ARG A 832 -34.06 -62.63 3.87
N ILE A 833 -34.32 -63.30 2.75
CA ILE A 833 -35.26 -62.81 1.73
C ILE A 833 -36.34 -63.87 1.52
N GLY A 834 -37.57 -63.49 1.84
CA GLY A 834 -38.79 -64.21 1.45
C GLY A 834 -39.34 -63.62 0.14
N MET A 835 -39.80 -64.49 -0.75
CA MET A 835 -40.38 -64.17 -2.05
C MET A 835 -41.69 -64.96 -2.23
N ASP A 836 -42.74 -64.27 -2.63
CA ASP A 836 -44.05 -64.86 -2.94
C ASP A 836 -44.58 -64.29 -4.26
N ALA A 837 -44.82 -65.18 -5.22
CA ALA A 837 -45.42 -64.87 -6.53
C ALA A 837 -46.89 -65.29 -6.63
N GLY A 838 -47.44 -65.97 -5.61
CA GLY A 838 -48.81 -66.45 -5.55
C GLY A 838 -49.04 -67.83 -6.18
N SER A 839 -50.31 -68.18 -6.35
CA SER A 839 -50.76 -69.42 -6.99
C SER A 839 -50.99 -69.25 -8.48
N PHE A 840 -50.84 -70.32 -9.26
CA PHE A 840 -51.23 -70.33 -10.69
C PHE A 840 -52.75 -70.23 -10.84
N ASP A 841 -53.20 -69.56 -11.91
CA ASP A 841 -54.58 -69.64 -12.37
C ASP A 841 -54.85 -71.02 -13.00
N LEU A 842 -56.06 -71.57 -12.79
CA LEU A 842 -56.43 -72.93 -13.20
C LEU A 842 -57.56 -72.91 -14.24
N ASP A 843 -57.55 -73.88 -15.15
CA ASP A 843 -58.63 -74.10 -16.11
C ASP A 843 -59.87 -74.76 -15.47
N GLU A 844 -60.96 -74.91 -16.24
CA GLU A 844 -62.19 -75.56 -15.79
C GLU A 844 -62.01 -77.03 -15.35
N ASN A 845 -60.90 -77.67 -15.73
CA ASN A 845 -60.54 -79.04 -15.35
C ASN A 845 -59.63 -79.09 -14.10
N GLY A 846 -59.25 -77.94 -13.54
CA GLY A 846 -58.32 -77.84 -12.42
C GLY A 846 -56.85 -78.05 -12.80
N ASN A 847 -56.48 -77.95 -14.08
CA ASN A 847 -55.10 -78.01 -14.56
C ASN A 847 -54.50 -76.60 -14.67
N ASN A 848 -53.18 -76.51 -14.55
CA ASN A 848 -52.44 -75.28 -14.80
C ASN A 848 -52.07 -75.17 -16.30
N THR A 849 -52.63 -74.17 -16.99
CA THR A 849 -52.33 -73.86 -18.41
C THR A 849 -51.55 -72.55 -18.60
N ALA A 850 -50.93 -72.05 -17.52
CA ALA A 850 -50.09 -70.85 -17.56
C ALA A 850 -48.93 -70.96 -18.56
N ASP A 851 -48.45 -69.82 -19.07
CA ASP A 851 -47.15 -69.74 -19.76
C ASP A 851 -46.00 -69.82 -18.74
N PHE A 852 -45.79 -71.03 -18.23
CA PHE A 852 -44.80 -71.35 -17.20
C PHE A 852 -44.21 -72.73 -17.48
N GLY A 853 -42.88 -72.85 -17.48
CA GLY A 853 -42.20 -74.13 -17.71
C GLY A 853 -42.62 -74.79 -19.02
N THR A 854 -42.93 -76.08 -18.97
CA THR A 854 -43.49 -76.82 -20.12
C THR A 854 -45.01 -76.93 -20.09
N CYS A 855 -45.75 -76.09 -19.36
CA CYS A 855 -47.21 -76.21 -19.25
C CYS A 855 -47.96 -75.90 -20.56
N GLN A 856 -47.36 -75.13 -21.48
CA GLN A 856 -47.85 -74.94 -22.85
C GLN A 856 -47.19 -75.88 -23.88
N PHE A 857 -46.38 -76.85 -23.44
CA PHE A 857 -45.72 -77.77 -24.35
C PHE A 857 -46.69 -78.82 -24.88
N VAL A 858 -46.76 -78.95 -26.20
CA VAL A 858 -47.60 -79.91 -26.91
C VAL A 858 -46.71 -80.74 -27.80
N GLY A 859 -46.81 -82.07 -27.70
CA GLY A 859 -46.05 -82.98 -28.54
C GLY A 859 -46.59 -84.39 -28.55
N VAL A 860 -46.22 -85.13 -29.60
CA VAL A 860 -46.59 -86.52 -29.83
C VAL A 860 -45.39 -87.40 -29.51
N THR A 861 -45.54 -88.34 -28.58
CA THR A 861 -44.54 -89.37 -28.29
C THR A 861 -44.66 -90.53 -29.28
N ARG A 862 -43.54 -91.21 -29.60
CA ARG A 862 -43.57 -92.33 -30.56
C ARG A 862 -44.49 -93.49 -30.13
N SER A 863 -44.76 -93.61 -28.83
CA SER A 863 -45.67 -94.62 -28.25
C SER A 863 -47.13 -94.17 -28.15
N GLY A 864 -47.45 -92.91 -28.45
CA GLY A 864 -48.77 -92.32 -28.23
C GLY A 864 -49.13 -92.09 -26.75
N ALA A 865 -48.16 -92.23 -25.84
CA ALA A 865 -48.36 -91.93 -24.43
C ALA A 865 -48.52 -90.41 -24.19
N PRO A 866 -49.41 -89.98 -23.29
CA PRO A 866 -49.59 -88.57 -22.95
C PRO A 866 -48.35 -88.03 -22.22
N LEU A 867 -48.05 -86.75 -22.46
CA LEU A 867 -46.99 -86.03 -21.75
C LEU A 867 -47.44 -85.65 -20.32
N PRO A 868 -46.50 -85.38 -19.39
CA PRO A 868 -46.84 -84.96 -18.03
C PRO A 868 -47.63 -83.65 -18.04
N THR A 869 -48.76 -83.61 -17.34
CA THR A 869 -49.60 -82.41 -17.19
C THR A 869 -49.16 -81.57 -15.98
N CYS A 870 -49.26 -80.24 -16.09
CA CYS A 870 -48.92 -79.34 -14.99
C CYS A 870 -49.99 -79.36 -13.89
N GLN A 871 -49.55 -79.68 -12.67
CA GLN A 871 -50.40 -79.67 -11.48
C GLN A 871 -50.62 -78.25 -10.94
N PRO A 872 -51.72 -78.00 -10.21
CA PRO A 872 -51.91 -76.80 -9.40
C PRO A 872 -50.77 -76.59 -8.40
N GLY A 873 -50.46 -75.33 -8.09
CA GLY A 873 -49.45 -74.99 -7.11
C GLY A 873 -49.30 -73.49 -6.88
N SER A 874 -48.40 -73.13 -5.99
CA SER A 874 -47.96 -71.76 -5.75
C SER A 874 -46.44 -71.66 -5.82
N GLN A 875 -45.95 -70.44 -6.02
CA GLN A 875 -44.55 -70.11 -6.18
C GLN A 875 -44.10 -69.24 -5.00
N THR A 876 -43.36 -69.85 -4.07
CA THR A 876 -42.76 -69.17 -2.91
C THR A 876 -41.33 -69.65 -2.70
N ALA A 877 -40.46 -68.77 -2.22
CA ALA A 877 -39.08 -69.07 -1.88
C ALA A 877 -38.67 -68.28 -0.63
N ASN A 878 -37.89 -68.86 0.27
CA ASN A 878 -37.39 -68.17 1.46
C ASN A 878 -36.01 -68.71 1.80
N GLY A 879 -35.00 -67.87 1.60
CA GLY A 879 -33.60 -68.23 1.79
C GLY A 879 -32.81 -67.09 2.43
N GLY A 880 -31.49 -67.24 2.43
CA GLY A 880 -30.56 -66.29 2.99
C GLY A 880 -29.47 -65.87 2.01
N VAL A 881 -28.85 -64.74 2.31
CA VAL A 881 -27.61 -64.29 1.69
C VAL A 881 -26.59 -64.06 2.80
N LEU A 882 -25.41 -64.65 2.66
CA LEU A 882 -24.26 -64.37 3.50
C LEU A 882 -23.23 -63.65 2.65
N ALA A 883 -22.75 -62.50 3.09
CA ALA A 883 -21.72 -61.74 2.38
C ALA A 883 -20.74 -61.09 3.36
N MET A 884 -19.50 -60.93 2.91
CA MET A 884 -18.46 -60.19 3.61
C MET A 884 -17.53 -59.54 2.60
N GLY A 885 -16.87 -58.46 3.00
CA GLY A 885 -15.98 -57.72 2.13
C GLY A 885 -15.18 -56.66 2.87
N TRP A 886 -14.41 -55.91 2.12
CA TRP A 886 -13.63 -54.78 2.60
C TRP A 886 -13.55 -53.71 1.51
N GLN A 887 -13.54 -52.44 1.91
CA GLN A 887 -13.44 -51.31 0.99
C GLN A 887 -12.69 -50.13 1.62
N ASN A 888 -11.89 -49.44 0.81
CA ASN A 888 -11.37 -48.10 1.10
C ASN A 888 -11.78 -47.13 -0.04
N SER A 889 -11.17 -45.93 -0.09
CA SER A 889 -11.46 -44.95 -1.13
C SER A 889 -11.00 -45.35 -2.55
N ARG A 890 -10.03 -46.26 -2.67
CA ARG A 890 -9.38 -46.64 -3.94
C ARG A 890 -9.87 -47.97 -4.49
N TRP A 891 -10.16 -48.94 -3.65
CA TRP A 891 -10.61 -50.26 -4.07
C TRP A 891 -11.45 -50.93 -2.99
N GLY A 892 -12.26 -51.89 -3.43
CA GLY A 892 -13.01 -52.76 -2.54
C GLY A 892 -13.26 -54.12 -3.20
N PHE A 893 -13.56 -55.10 -2.37
CA PHE A 893 -13.94 -56.43 -2.82
C PHE A 893 -14.95 -57.05 -1.86
N ASP A 894 -15.77 -57.95 -2.39
CA ASP A 894 -16.77 -58.67 -1.61
C ASP A 894 -16.97 -60.09 -2.15
N LEU A 895 -17.35 -60.99 -1.25
CA LEU A 895 -17.69 -62.37 -1.53
C LEU A 895 -18.96 -62.74 -0.77
N GLY A 896 -19.89 -63.41 -1.44
CA GLY A 896 -21.12 -63.88 -0.83
C GLY A 896 -21.71 -65.11 -1.50
N THR A 897 -22.76 -65.63 -0.89
CA THR A 897 -23.51 -66.78 -1.40
C THR A 897 -24.98 -66.65 -1.06
N THR A 898 -25.85 -67.04 -1.99
CA THR A 898 -27.25 -67.34 -1.67
C THR A 898 -27.35 -68.76 -1.09
N GLN A 899 -28.31 -68.99 -0.19
CA GLN A 899 -28.51 -70.24 0.54
C GLN A 899 -30.00 -70.52 0.72
N GLY A 900 -30.42 -71.79 0.59
CA GLY A 900 -31.81 -72.21 0.82
C GLY A 900 -32.80 -71.95 -0.32
N TYR A 901 -32.32 -71.48 -1.49
CA TYR A 901 -33.12 -71.40 -2.71
C TYR A 901 -32.98 -72.68 -3.55
N GLU A 902 -33.79 -72.82 -4.61
CA GLU A 902 -33.70 -73.97 -5.52
C GLU A 902 -32.39 -73.94 -6.34
N VAL A 903 -31.96 -72.74 -6.74
CA VAL A 903 -30.67 -72.47 -7.39
C VAL A 903 -29.86 -71.53 -6.50
N ASN A 904 -28.87 -72.09 -5.80
CA ASN A 904 -27.95 -71.32 -4.95
C ASN A 904 -26.71 -70.89 -5.74
N ASN A 905 -26.24 -69.67 -5.51
CA ASN A 905 -25.19 -69.02 -6.28
C ASN A 905 -24.08 -68.47 -5.38
N TRP A 906 -22.83 -68.66 -5.80
CA TRP A 906 -21.72 -67.81 -5.37
C TRP A 906 -21.79 -66.47 -6.09
N LEU A 907 -21.49 -65.41 -5.36
CA LEU A 907 -21.61 -64.01 -5.73
C LEU A 907 -20.37 -63.26 -5.25
N GLY A 908 -20.09 -62.11 -5.85
CA GLY A 908 -18.96 -61.28 -5.43
C GLY A 908 -18.67 -60.15 -6.38
N GLY A 909 -17.77 -59.26 -5.97
CA GLY A 909 -17.36 -58.10 -6.74
C GLY A 909 -15.98 -57.61 -6.37
N ALA A 910 -15.40 -56.83 -7.28
CA ALA A 910 -14.25 -55.98 -7.03
C ALA A 910 -14.47 -54.65 -7.73
N ILE A 911 -14.19 -53.55 -7.04
CA ILE A 911 -14.26 -52.19 -7.56
C ILE A 911 -12.91 -51.49 -7.38
N VAL A 912 -12.50 -50.70 -8.38
CA VAL A 912 -11.35 -49.80 -8.31
C VAL A 912 -11.78 -48.41 -8.74
N ASN A 913 -11.40 -47.40 -7.98
CA ASN A 913 -11.70 -46.00 -8.21
C ASN A 913 -10.39 -45.21 -8.42
N GLY A 914 -10.46 -44.11 -9.18
CA GLY A 914 -9.37 -43.16 -9.28
C GLY A 914 -9.75 -41.92 -10.08
N ASP A 915 -8.80 -41.00 -10.22
CA ASP A 915 -9.00 -39.72 -10.89
C ASP A 915 -8.00 -39.56 -12.04
N LEU A 916 -8.49 -39.07 -13.18
CA LEU A 916 -7.71 -38.74 -14.38
C LEU A 916 -7.82 -37.24 -14.63
N GLY A 917 -6.98 -36.48 -13.91
CA GLY A 917 -7.04 -35.02 -13.90
C GLY A 917 -8.33 -34.52 -13.24
N GLN A 918 -9.28 -34.04 -14.03
CA GLN A 918 -10.58 -33.58 -13.55
C GLN A 918 -11.68 -34.66 -13.62
N VAL A 919 -11.41 -35.80 -14.26
CA VAL A 919 -12.42 -36.85 -14.50
C VAL A 919 -12.22 -38.00 -13.51
N GLY A 920 -13.16 -38.17 -12.60
CA GLY A 920 -13.24 -39.36 -11.75
C GLY A 920 -13.69 -40.58 -12.57
N TRP A 921 -13.15 -41.75 -12.24
CA TRP A 921 -13.55 -43.02 -12.87
C TRP A 921 -13.65 -44.13 -11.83
N SER A 922 -14.55 -45.08 -12.10
CA SER A 922 -14.67 -46.32 -11.33
C SER A 922 -14.82 -47.51 -12.28
N LEU A 923 -14.18 -48.63 -11.96
CA LEU A 923 -14.31 -49.89 -12.68
C LEU A 923 -14.72 -50.97 -11.70
N ALA A 924 -15.99 -51.39 -11.78
CA ALA A 924 -16.55 -52.48 -10.99
C ALA A 924 -16.69 -53.73 -11.87
N ALA A 925 -16.19 -54.88 -11.41
CA ALA A 925 -16.41 -56.19 -11.99
C ALA A 925 -17.14 -57.06 -10.96
N SER A 926 -18.29 -57.65 -11.32
CA SER A 926 -19.13 -58.38 -10.34
C SER A 926 -19.96 -59.52 -10.93
N ARG A 927 -20.39 -60.41 -10.04
CA ARG A 927 -21.41 -61.44 -10.22
C ARG A 927 -22.52 -61.20 -9.20
N ARG A 928 -23.69 -60.74 -9.68
CA ARG A 928 -24.88 -60.42 -8.86
C ARG A 928 -26.12 -61.20 -9.33
N PRO A 929 -27.04 -61.60 -8.45
CA PRO A 929 -28.28 -62.29 -8.83
C PRO A 929 -29.30 -61.30 -9.42
N MET A 930 -30.13 -61.76 -10.35
CA MET A 930 -31.19 -60.95 -10.96
C MET A 930 -32.44 -60.93 -10.06
N SER A 931 -32.77 -59.81 -9.44
CA SER A 931 -33.91 -59.62 -8.51
C SER A 931 -35.27 -59.37 -9.19
N ASN A 932 -35.40 -59.65 -10.48
CA ASN A 932 -36.59 -59.31 -11.27
C ASN A 932 -37.84 -60.16 -10.95
N SER A 933 -37.66 -61.44 -10.66
CA SER A 933 -38.73 -62.38 -10.29
C SER A 933 -38.21 -63.45 -9.33
N LEU A 934 -39.12 -64.22 -8.74
CA LEU A 934 -38.76 -65.41 -7.96
C LEU A 934 -37.91 -66.37 -8.81
N LEU A 935 -38.30 -66.57 -10.07
CA LEU A 935 -37.55 -67.40 -11.02
C LEU A 935 -36.13 -66.86 -11.25
N SER A 936 -35.97 -65.58 -11.56
CA SER A 936 -34.66 -65.01 -11.89
C SER A 936 -33.71 -65.00 -10.69
N PHE A 937 -34.22 -64.90 -9.46
CA PHE A 937 -33.40 -64.82 -8.25
C PHE A 937 -33.17 -66.19 -7.58
N ALA A 938 -34.25 -66.91 -7.26
CA ALA A 938 -34.23 -68.13 -6.48
C ALA A 938 -34.18 -69.42 -7.33
N GLY A 939 -34.60 -69.33 -8.59
CA GLY A 939 -34.91 -70.49 -9.42
C GLY A 939 -36.20 -71.19 -8.99
N THR A 940 -36.66 -72.12 -9.81
CA THR A 940 -37.85 -72.94 -9.56
C THR A 940 -37.71 -74.32 -10.23
N ARG A 941 -38.78 -75.12 -10.17
CA ARG A 941 -38.91 -76.43 -10.83
C ARG A 941 -40.10 -76.45 -11.78
N ASP A 942 -39.90 -77.13 -12.90
CA ASP A 942 -40.96 -77.40 -13.86
C ASP A 942 -42.06 -78.28 -13.27
N PRO A 943 -43.34 -77.82 -13.25
CA PRO A 943 -44.43 -78.60 -12.68
C PRO A 943 -44.68 -79.94 -13.41
N ALA A 944 -44.29 -80.05 -14.69
CA ALA A 944 -44.48 -81.24 -15.51
C ALA A 944 -43.25 -82.19 -15.52
N THR A 945 -42.04 -81.67 -15.75
CA THR A 945 -40.82 -82.49 -15.93
C THR A 945 -39.89 -82.55 -14.70
N ASN A 946 -40.17 -81.73 -13.67
CA ASN A 946 -39.36 -81.55 -12.46
C ASN A 946 -37.89 -81.10 -12.73
N VAL A 947 -37.64 -80.48 -13.88
CA VAL A 947 -36.36 -79.84 -14.19
C VAL A 947 -36.24 -78.53 -13.41
N ARG A 948 -35.12 -78.32 -12.72
CA ARG A 948 -34.81 -77.02 -12.11
C ARG A 948 -34.41 -76.02 -13.17
N TRP A 949 -34.89 -74.78 -13.09
CA TRP A 949 -34.36 -73.70 -13.91
C TRP A 949 -34.37 -72.34 -13.19
N GLY A 950 -33.61 -71.37 -13.71
CA GLY A 950 -33.54 -70.00 -13.19
C GLY A 950 -32.29 -69.72 -12.35
N GLY A 951 -32.43 -68.86 -11.33
CA GLY A 951 -31.31 -68.43 -10.48
C GLY A 951 -30.22 -67.70 -11.29
N VAL A 952 -30.65 -66.76 -12.14
CA VAL A 952 -29.83 -66.06 -13.12
C VAL A 952 -28.91 -65.05 -12.43
N THR A 953 -27.63 -65.05 -12.79
CA THR A 953 -26.67 -64.04 -12.39
C THR A 953 -26.26 -63.15 -13.56
N ALA A 954 -26.10 -61.86 -13.28
CA ALA A 954 -25.38 -60.92 -14.15
C ALA A 954 -23.90 -60.94 -13.77
N ASN A 955 -23.05 -61.32 -14.73
CA ASN A 955 -21.61 -61.45 -14.59
C ASN A 955 -20.97 -60.45 -15.56
N GLY A 956 -20.19 -59.47 -15.11
CA GLY A 956 -19.65 -58.48 -16.03
C GLY A 956 -18.93 -57.32 -15.38
N ALA A 957 -18.70 -56.27 -16.17
CA ALA A 957 -18.04 -55.05 -15.74
C ALA A 957 -18.87 -53.81 -16.02
N THR A 958 -18.69 -52.78 -15.19
CA THR A 958 -19.26 -51.44 -15.36
C THR A 958 -18.15 -50.40 -15.13
N LEU A 959 -17.95 -49.53 -16.13
CA LEU A 959 -17.14 -48.32 -16.06
C LEU A 959 -18.06 -47.14 -15.70
N GLY A 960 -17.81 -46.50 -14.57
CA GLY A 960 -18.34 -45.18 -14.23
C GLY A 960 -17.35 -44.09 -14.61
N LEU A 961 -17.85 -42.95 -15.09
CA LEU A 961 -17.10 -41.72 -15.34
C LEU A 961 -17.87 -40.55 -14.73
N SER A 962 -17.17 -39.62 -14.07
CA SER A 962 -17.75 -38.40 -13.52
C SER A 962 -16.85 -37.20 -13.79
N TRP A 963 -17.46 -36.05 -14.07
CA TRP A 963 -16.79 -34.76 -14.11
C TRP A 963 -17.62 -33.77 -13.30
N ASP A 964 -17.11 -33.46 -12.11
CA ASP A 964 -17.69 -32.53 -11.16
C ASP A 964 -16.53 -31.80 -10.49
N GLN A 965 -16.54 -30.46 -10.57
CA GLN A 965 -15.49 -29.61 -10.01
C GLN A 965 -16.02 -28.76 -8.84
N GLY A 966 -17.19 -29.13 -8.28
CA GLY A 966 -17.83 -28.38 -7.19
C GLY A 966 -18.48 -27.06 -7.60
N GLY A 967 -18.50 -26.72 -8.89
CA GLY A 967 -19.25 -25.59 -9.45
C GLY A 967 -20.74 -25.89 -9.63
N ASP A 968 -21.46 -25.05 -10.37
CA ASP A 968 -22.94 -25.11 -10.46
C ASP A 968 -23.52 -26.39 -11.10
N TYR A 969 -22.70 -27.21 -11.75
CA TYR A 969 -23.16 -28.39 -12.49
C TYR A 969 -22.15 -29.54 -12.47
N GLY A 970 -22.60 -30.72 -12.87
CA GLY A 970 -21.76 -31.91 -13.06
C GLY A 970 -22.31 -32.85 -14.13
N VAL A 971 -21.43 -33.69 -14.67
CA VAL A 971 -21.74 -34.68 -15.72
C VAL A 971 -21.27 -36.06 -15.25
N TRP A 972 -22.04 -37.10 -15.56
CA TRP A 972 -21.66 -38.48 -15.30
C TRP A 972 -22.06 -39.40 -16.46
N ALA A 973 -21.35 -40.52 -16.60
CA ALA A 973 -21.68 -41.59 -17.51
C ALA A 973 -21.42 -42.96 -16.87
N SER A 974 -22.16 -43.98 -17.31
CA SER A 974 -21.97 -45.37 -16.90
C SER A 974 -22.12 -46.29 -18.11
N LEU A 975 -21.10 -47.12 -18.35
CA LEU A 975 -21.03 -48.07 -19.45
C LEU A 975 -20.80 -49.46 -18.86
N GLY A 976 -21.71 -50.41 -19.10
CA GLY A 976 -21.58 -51.76 -18.55
C GLY A 976 -21.96 -52.86 -19.54
N HIS A 977 -21.20 -53.96 -19.51
CA HIS A 977 -21.43 -55.14 -20.35
C HIS A 977 -21.38 -56.40 -19.47
N HIS A 978 -22.44 -57.23 -19.56
CA HIS A 978 -22.64 -58.38 -18.68
C HIS A 978 -23.19 -59.58 -19.44
N TRP A 979 -22.71 -60.77 -19.07
CA TRP A 979 -23.28 -62.08 -19.44
C TRP A 979 -24.30 -62.51 -18.37
N LEU A 980 -25.49 -62.87 -18.81
CA LEU A 980 -26.58 -63.35 -17.96
C LEU A 980 -26.66 -64.86 -18.10
N VAL A 981 -26.43 -65.58 -17.00
CA VAL A 981 -26.27 -67.05 -16.98
C VAL A 981 -27.08 -67.62 -15.81
N GLY A 982 -27.81 -68.72 -16.04
CA GLY A 982 -28.61 -69.42 -15.01
C GLY A 982 -28.61 -70.94 -15.19
N GLU A 983 -29.18 -71.66 -14.24
CA GLU A 983 -29.39 -73.12 -14.34
C GLU A 983 -30.48 -73.38 -15.40
N ASN A 984 -30.17 -74.11 -16.48
CA ASN A 984 -31.13 -74.44 -17.56
C ASN A 984 -31.90 -73.21 -18.12
N VAL A 985 -31.20 -72.08 -18.27
CA VAL A 985 -31.67 -70.84 -18.90
C VAL A 985 -30.77 -70.54 -20.10
N ALA A 986 -31.34 -70.06 -21.20
CA ALA A 986 -30.55 -69.66 -22.37
C ALA A 986 -29.61 -68.49 -22.03
N ASP A 987 -28.34 -68.58 -22.44
CA ASP A 987 -27.37 -67.50 -22.26
C ASP A 987 -27.81 -66.21 -22.97
N ASN A 988 -27.61 -65.07 -22.30
CA ASN A 988 -27.93 -63.73 -22.83
C ASN A 988 -26.81 -62.75 -22.52
N GLN A 989 -26.74 -61.65 -23.27
CA GLN A 989 -25.78 -60.56 -23.05
C GLN A 989 -26.54 -59.26 -22.86
N ARG A 990 -26.05 -58.40 -21.98
CA ARG A 990 -26.63 -57.08 -21.70
C ARG A 990 -25.56 -56.00 -21.77
N THR A 991 -25.75 -55.06 -22.68
CA THR A 991 -25.01 -53.79 -22.71
C THR A 991 -25.91 -52.67 -22.20
N ARG A 992 -25.37 -51.79 -21.35
CA ARG A 992 -26.05 -50.57 -20.89
C ARG A 992 -25.12 -49.38 -21.04
N ALA A 993 -25.62 -48.32 -21.65
CA ALA A 993 -25.03 -46.99 -21.62
C ALA A 993 -26.00 -46.04 -20.94
N MET A 994 -25.50 -45.25 -20.00
CA MET A 994 -26.26 -44.22 -19.29
C MET A 994 -25.40 -42.96 -19.22
N ALA A 995 -26.00 -41.80 -19.39
CA ALA A 995 -25.33 -40.52 -19.21
C ALA A 995 -26.29 -39.51 -18.59
N GLY A 996 -25.76 -38.60 -17.77
CA GLY A 996 -26.56 -37.56 -17.15
C GLY A 996 -25.80 -36.27 -16.90
N TYR A 997 -26.55 -35.19 -16.91
CA TYR A 997 -26.13 -33.85 -16.51
C TYR A 997 -27.03 -33.39 -15.36
N TYR A 998 -26.47 -32.71 -14.37
CA TYR A 998 -27.25 -32.05 -13.32
C TYR A 998 -26.74 -30.65 -13.02
N TYR A 999 -27.67 -29.78 -12.62
CA TYR A 999 -27.45 -28.42 -12.18
C TYR A 999 -27.89 -28.27 -10.71
N ARG A 1000 -27.11 -27.54 -9.92
CA ARG A 1000 -27.33 -27.25 -8.50
C ARG A 1000 -28.15 -25.98 -8.35
N LEU A 1001 -29.41 -26.13 -7.97
CA LEU A 1001 -30.29 -25.02 -7.61
C LEU A 1001 -30.00 -24.50 -6.20
N VAL A 1002 -29.59 -25.40 -5.30
CA VAL A 1002 -29.11 -25.10 -3.94
C VAL A 1002 -27.96 -26.04 -3.63
N GLU A 1003 -26.85 -25.51 -3.11
CA GLU A 1003 -25.73 -26.29 -2.60
C GLU A 1003 -25.19 -25.57 -1.36
N LYS A 1004 -25.65 -26.02 -0.17
CA LYS A 1004 -25.26 -25.53 1.15
C LYS A 1004 -24.79 -26.70 2.02
N ALA A 1005 -24.20 -26.40 3.17
CA ALA A 1005 -23.76 -27.38 4.15
C ALA A 1005 -24.87 -28.34 4.63
N ASP A 1006 -26.10 -27.84 4.78
CA ASP A 1006 -27.25 -28.60 5.32
C ASP A 1006 -28.43 -28.72 4.33
N GLU A 1007 -28.30 -28.25 3.08
CA GLU A 1007 -29.37 -28.24 2.06
C GLU A 1007 -28.82 -28.39 0.63
N ARG A 1008 -29.37 -29.32 -0.15
CA ARG A 1008 -29.00 -29.60 -1.54
C ARG A 1008 -30.24 -29.74 -2.42
N MET A 1009 -30.31 -28.98 -3.51
CA MET A 1009 -31.36 -29.13 -4.53
C MET A 1009 -30.72 -29.21 -5.91
N ARG A 1010 -31.05 -30.25 -6.68
CA ARG A 1010 -30.50 -30.53 -8.00
C ARG A 1010 -31.61 -30.85 -8.98
N VAL A 1011 -31.45 -30.39 -10.23
CA VAL A 1011 -32.29 -30.76 -11.37
C VAL A 1011 -31.38 -31.24 -12.50
N GLY A 1012 -31.79 -32.27 -13.24
CA GLY A 1012 -30.94 -32.86 -14.27
C GLY A 1012 -31.67 -33.39 -15.48
N LEU A 1013 -30.88 -34.00 -16.36
CA LEU A 1013 -31.32 -34.75 -17.52
C LEU A 1013 -30.52 -36.05 -17.55
N THR A 1014 -31.21 -37.18 -17.70
CA THR A 1014 -30.60 -38.52 -17.79
C THR A 1014 -31.07 -39.20 -19.07
N VAL A 1015 -30.15 -39.85 -19.77
CA VAL A 1015 -30.41 -40.68 -20.96
C VAL A 1015 -29.92 -42.10 -20.71
N MET A 1016 -30.66 -43.10 -21.17
CA MET A 1016 -30.31 -44.52 -21.06
C MET A 1016 -30.52 -45.24 -22.41
N ASP A 1017 -29.55 -46.06 -22.84
CA ASP A 1017 -29.64 -47.06 -23.93
C ASP A 1017 -29.26 -48.42 -23.33
N TRP A 1018 -30.19 -49.38 -23.37
CA TRP A 1018 -29.95 -50.76 -22.98
C TRP A 1018 -30.18 -51.67 -24.18
N ARG A 1019 -29.33 -52.68 -24.33
CA ARG A 1019 -29.42 -53.68 -25.40
C ARG A 1019 -29.21 -55.08 -24.83
N TYR A 1020 -30.09 -55.98 -25.22
CA TYR A 1020 -30.00 -57.40 -24.90
C TYR A 1020 -29.87 -58.20 -26.20
N ASP A 1021 -29.16 -59.34 -26.15
CA ASP A 1021 -29.04 -60.25 -27.30
C ASP A 1021 -30.39 -60.90 -27.62
N LYS A 1022 -31.10 -61.34 -26.57
CA LYS A 1022 -32.41 -62.00 -26.66
C LYS A 1022 -33.37 -61.40 -25.64
N ASP A 1023 -34.65 -61.35 -25.98
CA ASP A 1023 -35.70 -61.21 -24.97
C ASP A 1023 -35.94 -62.55 -24.29
N LEU A 1024 -35.61 -62.62 -23.00
CA LEU A 1024 -35.81 -63.75 -22.10
C LEU A 1024 -36.70 -63.39 -20.90
N GLY A 1025 -37.61 -62.43 -21.09
CA GLY A 1025 -38.60 -62.01 -20.09
C GLY A 1025 -39.72 -63.02 -19.84
N GLY A 1026 -39.85 -64.07 -20.66
CA GLY A 1026 -40.83 -65.14 -20.50
C GLY A 1026 -40.57 -66.04 -19.29
N TYR A 1027 -41.48 -67.02 -19.09
CA TYR A 1027 -41.45 -67.95 -17.95
C TYR A 1027 -41.58 -69.43 -18.34
N SER A 1028 -41.68 -69.72 -19.64
CA SER A 1028 -41.51 -71.05 -20.23
C SER A 1028 -40.11 -71.62 -19.96
N LEU A 1029 -39.96 -72.95 -20.06
CA LEU A 1029 -38.70 -73.61 -19.72
C LEU A 1029 -37.54 -73.14 -20.62
N GLY A 1030 -36.42 -72.74 -20.02
CA GLY A 1030 -35.28 -72.10 -20.71
C GLY A 1030 -35.30 -70.57 -20.69
N GLN A 1031 -36.43 -69.95 -20.33
CA GLN A 1031 -36.54 -68.50 -20.15
C GLN A 1031 -35.98 -68.04 -18.79
N GLY A 1032 -35.66 -66.75 -18.68
CA GLY A 1032 -35.02 -66.17 -17.51
C GLY A 1032 -35.96 -65.49 -16.51
N GLY A 1033 -37.18 -65.11 -16.91
CA GLY A 1033 -38.12 -64.34 -16.07
C GLY A 1033 -37.58 -62.98 -15.63
N TYR A 1034 -36.80 -62.30 -16.49
CA TYR A 1034 -36.24 -60.97 -16.22
C TYR A 1034 -36.42 -60.02 -17.41
N TYR A 1035 -36.73 -58.75 -17.12
CA TYR A 1035 -36.98 -57.72 -18.13
C TYR A 1035 -35.73 -57.51 -19.01
N SER A 1036 -35.84 -57.90 -20.28
CA SER A 1036 -34.70 -57.95 -21.22
C SER A 1036 -35.07 -57.58 -22.68
N PRO A 1037 -35.76 -56.45 -22.91
CA PRO A 1037 -36.06 -56.02 -24.27
C PRO A 1037 -34.78 -55.82 -25.08
N GLN A 1038 -34.75 -56.29 -26.33
CA GLN A 1038 -33.53 -56.23 -27.13
C GLN A 1038 -33.03 -54.80 -27.38
N ARG A 1039 -33.94 -53.82 -27.38
CA ARG A 1039 -33.61 -52.38 -27.30
C ARG A 1039 -34.52 -51.67 -26.31
N TYR A 1040 -33.94 -50.85 -25.45
CA TYR A 1040 -34.65 -49.92 -24.58
C TYR A 1040 -33.91 -48.59 -24.55
N GLU A 1041 -34.63 -47.51 -24.86
CA GLU A 1041 -34.12 -46.14 -24.86
C GLU A 1041 -35.01 -45.29 -23.95
N SER A 1042 -34.41 -44.46 -23.08
CA SER A 1042 -35.17 -43.51 -22.26
C SER A 1042 -34.47 -42.18 -22.03
N ILE A 1043 -35.27 -41.14 -21.83
CA ILE A 1043 -34.85 -39.81 -21.42
C ILE A 1043 -35.71 -39.36 -20.23
N GLY A 1044 -35.08 -38.81 -19.19
CA GLY A 1044 -35.78 -38.41 -17.97
C GLY A 1044 -35.20 -37.18 -17.30
N VAL A 1045 -36.06 -36.44 -16.60
CA VAL A 1045 -35.74 -35.23 -15.86
C VAL A 1045 -35.85 -35.53 -14.36
N PRO A 1046 -34.75 -35.89 -13.68
CA PRO A 1046 -34.72 -36.00 -12.23
C PRO A 1046 -34.67 -34.63 -11.53
N VAL A 1047 -35.35 -34.54 -10.39
CA VAL A 1047 -35.26 -33.47 -9.39
C VAL A 1047 -34.97 -34.13 -8.05
N SER A 1048 -33.92 -33.69 -7.37
CA SER A 1048 -33.48 -34.18 -6.07
C SER A 1048 -33.46 -33.03 -5.07
N TYR A 1049 -34.09 -33.22 -3.92
CA TYR A 1049 -34.01 -32.31 -2.77
C TYR A 1049 -33.58 -33.10 -1.54
N ALA A 1050 -32.46 -32.70 -0.92
CA ALA A 1050 -31.95 -33.28 0.31
C ALA A 1050 -31.70 -32.18 1.33
N TRP A 1051 -32.04 -32.44 2.59
CA TRP A 1051 -31.90 -31.47 3.68
C TRP A 1051 -31.60 -32.17 4.99
N ARG A 1052 -30.79 -31.54 5.86
CA ARG A 1052 -30.48 -32.07 7.19
C ARG A 1052 -30.46 -30.98 8.26
N ASN A 1053 -30.47 -31.41 9.51
CA ASN A 1053 -30.09 -30.62 10.67
C ASN A 1053 -29.34 -31.52 11.68
N TYR A 1054 -29.30 -31.13 12.96
CA TYR A 1054 -28.67 -31.94 14.00
C TYR A 1054 -29.34 -33.30 14.27
N ASP A 1055 -30.67 -33.38 14.17
CA ASP A 1055 -31.44 -34.58 14.55
C ASP A 1055 -31.99 -35.36 13.34
N TRP A 1056 -32.02 -34.75 12.15
CA TRP A 1056 -32.67 -35.31 10.97
C TRP A 1056 -31.83 -35.14 9.71
N SER A 1057 -31.95 -36.09 8.79
CA SER A 1057 -31.62 -35.94 7.37
C SER A 1057 -32.76 -36.51 6.52
N PHE A 1058 -32.99 -35.91 5.37
CA PHE A 1058 -34.05 -36.25 4.43
C PHE A 1058 -33.52 -36.21 2.98
N LEU A 1059 -34.08 -37.09 2.16
CA LEU A 1059 -33.96 -37.12 0.71
C LEU A 1059 -35.37 -37.26 0.11
N LEU A 1060 -35.67 -36.46 -0.90
CA LEU A 1060 -36.85 -36.60 -1.76
C LEU A 1060 -36.41 -36.44 -3.21
N GLU A 1061 -36.58 -37.48 -4.01
CA GLU A 1061 -36.28 -37.46 -5.44
C GLU A 1061 -37.53 -37.78 -6.26
N GLY A 1062 -37.80 -36.96 -7.27
CA GLY A 1062 -38.86 -37.18 -8.24
C GLY A 1062 -38.27 -37.18 -9.64
N SER A 1063 -38.75 -38.06 -10.52
CA SER A 1063 -38.41 -38.00 -11.94
C SER A 1063 -39.60 -38.31 -12.82
N ALA A 1064 -39.67 -37.61 -13.95
CA ALA A 1064 -40.54 -37.94 -15.07
C ALA A 1064 -39.66 -38.33 -16.27
N SER A 1065 -40.08 -39.35 -17.02
CA SER A 1065 -39.30 -39.93 -18.12
C SER A 1065 -40.20 -40.32 -19.29
N TRP A 1066 -39.62 -40.33 -20.47
CA TRP A 1066 -40.20 -40.94 -21.67
C TRP A 1066 -39.29 -42.09 -22.11
N SER A 1067 -39.88 -43.21 -22.50
CA SER A 1067 -39.15 -44.43 -22.85
C SER A 1067 -39.78 -45.14 -24.04
N HIS A 1068 -38.94 -45.86 -24.78
CA HIS A 1068 -39.32 -46.76 -25.87
C HIS A 1068 -38.58 -48.09 -25.71
N ALA A 1069 -39.30 -49.21 -25.82
CA ALA A 1069 -38.77 -50.56 -25.81
C ALA A 1069 -39.19 -51.33 -27.08
N SER A 1070 -38.35 -52.25 -27.53
CA SER A 1070 -38.68 -53.19 -28.61
C SER A 1070 -37.94 -54.52 -28.47
N SER A 1071 -38.62 -55.59 -28.89
CA SER A 1071 -38.11 -56.96 -28.99
C SER A 1071 -38.62 -57.59 -30.28
N ASP A 1072 -37.74 -58.29 -31.00
CA ASP A 1072 -38.11 -59.18 -32.10
C ASP A 1072 -38.79 -60.45 -31.55
N SER A 1073 -39.27 -61.33 -32.44
CA SER A 1073 -39.83 -62.62 -32.03
C SER A 1073 -38.77 -63.52 -31.38
N SER A 1074 -39.12 -64.13 -30.24
CA SER A 1074 -38.23 -65.00 -29.45
C SER A 1074 -38.77 -66.43 -29.44
N ARG A 1075 -37.92 -67.46 -29.28
CA ARG A 1075 -38.39 -68.84 -29.10
C ARG A 1075 -39.06 -68.97 -27.73
N LEU A 1076 -40.22 -69.65 -27.67
CA LEU A 1076 -40.89 -69.98 -26.42
C LEU A 1076 -39.98 -70.84 -25.53
N TYR A 1077 -39.28 -71.80 -26.12
CA TYR A 1077 -38.26 -72.64 -25.48
C TYR A 1077 -36.87 -72.33 -26.02
N PRO A 1078 -36.12 -71.35 -25.46
CA PRO A 1078 -34.91 -70.81 -26.09
C PRO A 1078 -33.61 -71.59 -25.84
N ASP A 1079 -33.61 -72.65 -25.00
CA ASP A 1079 -32.43 -73.48 -24.71
C ASP A 1079 -32.41 -74.76 -25.56
N ASP A 1080 -31.73 -74.71 -26.72
CA ASP A 1080 -31.55 -75.84 -27.64
C ASP A 1080 -30.78 -77.04 -27.04
N SER A 1081 -30.02 -76.85 -25.95
CA SER A 1081 -29.34 -77.94 -25.24
C SER A 1081 -30.33 -78.71 -24.36
N LEU A 1082 -31.18 -77.98 -23.65
CA LEU A 1082 -32.24 -78.52 -22.81
C LEU A 1082 -33.36 -79.16 -23.63
N ASN A 1083 -33.82 -78.49 -24.69
CA ASN A 1083 -34.85 -78.97 -25.60
C ASN A 1083 -34.50 -80.36 -26.16
N ARG A 1084 -33.27 -80.53 -26.67
CA ARG A 1084 -32.79 -81.84 -27.18
C ARG A 1084 -32.78 -82.94 -26.11
N LYS A 1085 -32.43 -82.62 -24.86
CA LYS A 1085 -32.47 -83.58 -23.74
C LYS A 1085 -33.91 -83.99 -23.42
N LEU A 1086 -34.86 -83.07 -23.46
CA LEU A 1086 -36.27 -83.33 -23.16
C LEU A 1086 -36.96 -84.14 -24.26
N LEU A 1087 -36.79 -83.75 -25.52
CA LEU A 1087 -37.32 -84.49 -26.67
C LEU A 1087 -36.83 -85.96 -26.66
N ALA A 1088 -35.55 -86.17 -26.34
CA ALA A 1088 -34.97 -87.51 -26.18
C ALA A 1088 -35.49 -88.25 -24.93
N ARG A 1089 -35.70 -87.56 -23.80
CA ARG A 1089 -36.18 -88.15 -22.53
C ARG A 1089 -37.59 -88.72 -22.64
N TYR A 1090 -38.45 -88.10 -23.44
CA TYR A 1090 -39.86 -88.49 -23.60
C TYR A 1090 -40.17 -89.13 -24.98
N ASP A 1091 -39.14 -89.38 -25.80
CA ASP A 1091 -39.22 -89.95 -27.16
C ASP A 1091 -40.26 -89.24 -28.06
N ILE A 1092 -40.19 -87.91 -28.06
CA ILE A 1092 -41.09 -87.02 -28.79
C ILE A 1092 -40.67 -86.93 -30.26
N ILE A 1093 -41.62 -87.07 -31.18
CA ILE A 1093 -41.40 -87.07 -32.64
C ILE A 1093 -41.96 -85.84 -33.35
N GLU A 1094 -43.00 -85.20 -32.80
CA GLU A 1094 -43.57 -83.93 -33.28
C GLU A 1094 -43.88 -83.06 -32.05
N SER A 1095 -43.62 -81.74 -32.11
CA SER A 1095 -43.95 -80.83 -31.00
C SER A 1095 -43.97 -79.35 -31.39
N ASN A 1096 -44.44 -78.49 -30.48
CA ASN A 1096 -44.35 -77.04 -30.56
C ASN A 1096 -43.03 -76.47 -30.00
N ILE A 1097 -41.95 -77.25 -29.91
CA ILE A 1097 -40.68 -76.81 -29.30
C ILE A 1097 -40.07 -75.57 -29.99
N ASP A 1098 -40.27 -75.45 -31.31
CA ASP A 1098 -39.81 -74.33 -32.14
C ASP A 1098 -40.81 -73.15 -32.21
N ALA A 1099 -41.87 -73.17 -31.39
CA ALA A 1099 -42.83 -72.06 -31.33
C ALA A 1099 -42.14 -70.74 -30.90
N THR A 1100 -42.63 -69.62 -31.44
CA THR A 1100 -42.09 -68.28 -31.15
C THR A 1100 -43.17 -67.35 -30.60
N THR A 1101 -42.76 -66.44 -29.72
CA THR A 1101 -43.56 -65.26 -29.34
C THR A 1101 -43.55 -64.22 -30.46
N ASP A 1102 -44.59 -63.39 -30.53
CA ASP A 1102 -44.62 -62.27 -31.48
C ASP A 1102 -43.65 -61.15 -31.07
N ALA A 1103 -43.14 -60.42 -32.08
CA ALA A 1103 -42.37 -59.20 -31.85
C ALA A 1103 -43.23 -58.13 -31.17
N SER A 1104 -42.64 -57.36 -30.25
CA SER A 1104 -43.35 -56.36 -29.46
C SER A 1104 -42.63 -55.01 -29.43
N SER A 1105 -43.41 -53.95 -29.25
CA SER A 1105 -42.86 -52.61 -28.99
C SER A 1105 -43.75 -51.82 -28.05
N SER A 1106 -43.12 -50.98 -27.23
CA SER A 1106 -43.79 -50.16 -26.24
C SER A 1106 -43.20 -48.74 -26.24
N THR A 1107 -44.04 -47.75 -25.97
CA THR A 1107 -43.62 -46.36 -25.75
C THR A 1107 -44.51 -45.79 -24.67
N GLY A 1108 -43.94 -45.04 -23.73
CA GLY A 1108 -44.71 -44.49 -22.62
C GLY A 1108 -43.95 -43.49 -21.76
N VAL A 1109 -44.73 -42.73 -21.00
CA VAL A 1109 -44.23 -41.88 -19.91
C VAL A 1109 -44.12 -42.73 -18.64
N GLY A 1110 -42.99 -42.68 -17.96
CA GLY A 1110 -42.76 -43.28 -16.65
C GLY A 1110 -42.43 -42.24 -15.59
N TYR A 1111 -42.71 -42.55 -14.34
CA TYR A 1111 -42.38 -41.69 -13.20
C TYR A 1111 -41.80 -42.51 -12.05
N ARG A 1112 -40.95 -41.87 -11.24
CA ARG A 1112 -40.42 -42.42 -9.99
C ARG A 1112 -40.44 -41.36 -8.91
N LEU A 1113 -40.88 -41.76 -7.71
CA LEU A 1113 -40.83 -40.97 -6.49
C LEU A 1113 -40.10 -41.79 -5.42
N HIS A 1114 -38.95 -41.30 -4.99
CA HIS A 1114 -38.13 -41.88 -3.94
C HIS A 1114 -38.09 -40.93 -2.74
N GLY A 1115 -38.22 -41.46 -1.53
CA GLY A 1115 -38.08 -40.68 -0.31
C GLY A 1115 -37.36 -41.47 0.78
N ALA A 1116 -36.39 -40.86 1.44
CA ALA A 1116 -35.66 -41.45 2.56
C ALA A 1116 -35.47 -40.44 3.69
N PHE A 1117 -35.38 -40.93 4.92
CA PHE A 1117 -35.06 -40.13 6.10
C PHE A 1117 -34.16 -40.91 7.06
N GLU A 1118 -33.37 -40.18 7.84
CA GLU A 1118 -32.66 -40.70 9.02
C GLU A 1118 -32.83 -39.73 10.18
N ARG A 1119 -33.13 -40.25 11.37
CA ARG A 1119 -33.30 -39.49 12.60
C ARG A 1119 -32.34 -39.98 13.68
N ARG A 1120 -31.51 -39.08 14.22
CA ARG A 1120 -30.75 -39.31 15.45
C ARG A 1120 -31.72 -39.41 16.64
N LEU A 1121 -31.65 -40.52 17.37
CA LEU A 1121 -32.43 -40.75 18.61
C LEU A 1121 -31.63 -40.35 19.85
N ASN A 1122 -30.33 -40.57 19.81
CA ASN A 1122 -29.33 -40.12 20.77
C ASN A 1122 -27.94 -40.25 20.13
N ASP A 1123 -26.88 -39.94 20.87
CA ASP A 1123 -25.49 -39.96 20.38
C ASP A 1123 -25.02 -41.32 19.80
N ARG A 1124 -25.76 -42.43 19.98
CA ARG A 1124 -25.38 -43.78 19.47
C ARG A 1124 -26.45 -44.50 18.65
N TRP A 1125 -27.65 -43.95 18.53
CA TRP A 1125 -28.76 -44.61 17.84
C TRP A 1125 -29.38 -43.69 16.81
N ALA A 1126 -29.58 -44.22 15.59
CA ALA A 1126 -30.37 -43.59 14.55
C ALA A 1126 -31.47 -44.53 14.05
N LEU A 1127 -32.62 -43.96 13.69
CA LEU A 1127 -33.76 -44.61 13.06
C LEU A 1127 -33.94 -43.99 11.68
N GLY A 1128 -33.85 -44.79 10.62
CA GLY A 1128 -34.13 -44.34 9.27
C GLY A 1128 -35.18 -45.20 8.58
N GLY A 1129 -35.60 -44.74 7.41
CA GLY A 1129 -36.56 -45.43 6.58
C GLY A 1129 -36.75 -44.74 5.25
N GLY A 1130 -37.45 -45.38 4.34
CA GLY A 1130 -37.71 -44.82 3.03
C GLY A 1130 -38.71 -45.62 2.22
N PHE A 1131 -39.04 -45.11 1.05
CA PHE A 1131 -39.87 -45.77 0.07
C PHE A 1131 -39.39 -45.44 -1.35
N ASP A 1132 -39.66 -46.35 -2.26
CA ASP A 1132 -39.53 -46.12 -3.69
C ASP A 1132 -40.84 -46.51 -4.38
N TRP A 1133 -41.38 -45.59 -5.18
CA TRP A 1133 -42.55 -45.81 -5.98
C TRP A 1133 -42.24 -45.48 -7.44
N GLN A 1134 -42.01 -46.51 -8.26
CA GLN A 1134 -41.76 -46.40 -9.68
C GLN A 1134 -42.91 -46.99 -10.49
N HIS A 1135 -43.27 -46.32 -11.59
CA HIS A 1135 -44.18 -46.87 -12.59
C HIS A 1135 -43.74 -46.49 -14.01
N SER A 1136 -43.69 -47.49 -14.87
CA SER A 1136 -43.56 -47.36 -16.33
C SER A 1136 -44.33 -48.50 -16.99
N LYS A 1137 -44.56 -48.41 -18.31
CA LYS A 1137 -45.50 -49.29 -19.03
C LYS A 1137 -45.24 -50.79 -18.82
N ASP A 1138 -43.97 -51.20 -18.76
CA ASP A 1138 -43.56 -52.61 -18.66
C ASP A 1138 -42.67 -52.90 -17.42
N TYR A 1139 -42.59 -51.96 -16.46
CA TYR A 1139 -41.76 -52.09 -15.25
C TYR A 1139 -42.25 -51.17 -14.12
N ALA A 1140 -42.81 -51.75 -13.04
CA ALA A 1140 -43.29 -50.99 -11.88
C ALA A 1140 -42.96 -51.64 -10.51
N PRO A 1141 -41.67 -51.80 -10.15
CA PRO A 1141 -41.30 -52.14 -8.78
C PRO A 1141 -41.66 -51.03 -7.81
N SER A 1142 -41.97 -51.40 -6.57
CA SER A 1142 -42.09 -50.46 -5.46
C SER A 1142 -41.68 -51.17 -4.17
N HIS A 1143 -41.08 -50.44 -3.23
CA HIS A 1143 -40.71 -50.99 -1.94
C HIS A 1143 -40.71 -49.93 -0.84
N ALA A 1144 -40.72 -50.38 0.41
CA ALA A 1144 -40.62 -49.52 1.59
C ALA A 1144 -39.81 -50.22 2.67
N MET A 1145 -38.91 -49.45 3.32
CA MET A 1145 -37.94 -49.95 4.27
C MET A 1145 -37.90 -49.13 5.56
N LEU A 1146 -37.51 -49.80 6.65
CA LEU A 1146 -37.21 -49.19 7.94
C LEU A 1146 -35.92 -49.81 8.48
N TYR A 1147 -35.02 -49.00 9.04
CA TYR A 1147 -33.79 -49.48 9.64
C TYR A 1147 -33.45 -48.77 10.95
N VAL A 1148 -32.71 -49.46 11.80
CA VAL A 1148 -32.10 -48.91 13.01
C VAL A 1148 -30.59 -49.13 12.94
N ARG A 1149 -29.82 -48.06 13.19
CA ARG A 1149 -28.35 -48.07 13.22
C ARG A 1149 -27.86 -47.77 14.63
N TYR A 1150 -26.95 -48.61 15.12
CA TYR A 1150 -26.20 -48.41 16.35
C TYR A 1150 -24.74 -48.06 16.02
N LEU A 1151 -24.20 -47.05 16.72
CA LEU A 1151 -22.81 -46.62 16.64
C LEU A 1151 -22.10 -46.91 17.96
N PHE A 1152 -20.89 -47.45 17.90
CA PHE A 1152 -20.12 -47.83 19.10
C PHE A 1152 -19.50 -46.61 19.80
N GLU A 1153 -19.07 -45.61 19.03
CA GLU A 1153 -18.59 -44.31 19.53
C GLU A 1153 -19.70 -43.24 19.41
N PRO A 1154 -19.76 -42.25 20.33
CA PRO A 1154 -20.79 -41.22 20.31
C PRO A 1154 -20.62 -40.26 19.11
N TRP A 1155 -21.67 -40.12 18.29
CA TRP A 1155 -21.66 -39.32 17.08
C TRP A 1155 -22.62 -38.13 17.14
N ARG A 1156 -22.07 -36.91 17.22
CA ARG A 1156 -22.81 -35.63 17.15
C ARG A 1156 -22.52 -34.79 15.91
N GLY A 1157 -21.71 -35.32 14.99
CA GLY A 1157 -21.40 -34.69 13.70
C GLY A 1157 -22.59 -34.67 12.76
N ASN A 1158 -22.33 -34.50 11.47
CA ASN A 1158 -23.41 -34.43 10.50
C ASN A 1158 -24.11 -35.80 10.33
N LEU A 1159 -25.40 -35.78 9.98
CA LEU A 1159 -26.04 -36.93 9.34
C LEU A 1159 -25.75 -36.88 7.84
N ALA A 1160 -25.77 -38.03 7.15
CA ALA A 1160 -25.45 -38.11 5.72
C ALA A 1160 -26.36 -37.19 4.88
N LEU A 1161 -25.81 -36.54 3.84
CA LEU A 1161 -26.55 -35.66 2.94
C LEU A 1161 -26.16 -35.93 1.47
N PRO A 1162 -26.93 -36.72 0.71
CA PRO A 1162 -28.24 -37.29 1.05
C PRO A 1162 -28.16 -38.46 2.06
N VAL A 1163 -29.33 -38.91 2.53
CA VAL A 1163 -29.48 -40.07 3.43
C VAL A 1163 -28.90 -41.34 2.79
N THR A 1164 -28.07 -42.07 3.53
CA THR A 1164 -27.49 -43.35 3.09
C THR A 1164 -28.15 -44.53 3.82
N SER A 1165 -29.08 -45.17 3.11
CA SER A 1165 -29.70 -46.44 3.51
C SER A 1165 -28.85 -47.64 3.06
N LEU A 1166 -29.26 -48.86 3.44
CA LEU A 1166 -28.63 -50.08 2.93
C LEU A 1166 -29.43 -50.65 1.76
N GLU A 1167 -28.74 -50.98 0.68
CA GLU A 1167 -29.33 -51.71 -0.45
C GLU A 1167 -29.17 -53.22 -0.26
N PRO A 1168 -30.09 -54.07 -0.77
CA PRO A 1168 -29.93 -55.53 -0.80
C PRO A 1168 -28.69 -55.95 -1.60
N TYR A 1169 -28.11 -57.12 -1.30
CA TYR A 1169 -26.85 -57.56 -1.91
C TYR A 1169 -26.98 -57.91 -3.41
N SER A 1170 -28.20 -58.02 -3.94
CA SER A 1170 -28.46 -58.06 -5.38
C SER A 1170 -28.17 -56.74 -6.10
N GLU A 1171 -28.23 -55.62 -5.38
CA GLU A 1171 -28.16 -54.27 -5.94
C GLU A 1171 -26.83 -53.58 -5.63
N TRP A 1172 -26.15 -53.99 -4.55
CA TRP A 1172 -24.78 -53.61 -4.19
C TRP A 1172 -23.79 -53.74 -5.37
N ARG A 1173 -23.02 -52.68 -5.66
CA ARG A 1173 -22.05 -52.63 -6.78
C ARG A 1173 -20.72 -52.03 -6.36
#